data_AF-A0A2J6PTK4-F1
#
_entry.id   AF-A0A2J6PTK4-F1
#
_cell.length_a   1.000
_cell.length_b   1.000
_cell.length_c   1.000
_cell.angle_alpha   90.00
_cell.angle_beta   90.00
_cell.angle_gamma   90.00
#
_symmetry.space_group_name_H-M   'P 1'
#
loop_
_entity.id
_entity.type
_entity.pdbx_description
1 polymer ?
#
loop_
_entity_poly.entity_id
_entity_poly.type
_entity_poly.pdbx_seq_one_letter_code
_entity_poly.pdbx_strand_id
1 'polypeptide(L)'
;MLSRFSFRQVILPFFSFITLTHGTLSPRLNNDLAITPPMGWNSYNHYSCAPNETIIHSNAQALVDLGLQALGYHYVTVDCGWTLPNRTASGTLTWNPARFPSGYPVLGNFIHGLGLGFGVYQDAGLQTCMTGEPNQVGSLFHESTDAETFASWGADLLKYDDCYSEAATGYPNVDYTPVVSPSGRYANMSSALLATKRPILFQICDWGVDFPALWAPTLGNSWRVTNDIIPYYRTIPRILNQVVPQTDFAGPGHWLDLDMLEVGNGVFTTPEEQTHFSLWAILKSPLVIGAALKDAYTGIPQASLTILKNKDIIGYNQDSLGVAASFKRRWTEEGYEVWAGPLSGNRMVVALTNLENESKSLNLDLPVVGFQKAGSIKDIWNGVTVNNVLTSYTAQVAAHGTLLVELGNLTSTGSYIAEDAVTVGQTTTFGKIYGLTTSDKYSAIISFNSKQTSSITVNGDAYTLDGSSITVPLSLNATNNNTLRITSSAIPTLLSITPQNYTFYPSTSFTTSGSSQLATCSSGLCQPVGSKIGYLSATGSASLAIPAQYQTTSGSAVSKYVEIYFCNNDIAFSTSWTTGTNTRNMTISVNNVITRVELPLSGRSSELFSPGKGWEDTGIFGVLLDGWTDGSNEVVVGNVYGNQGLVNYAADFVGLGVYW
;
A
#
# COMPACT_ATOMS: atom_id res chain seq x y z
N MET A 1 22.05 40.68 -45.02
CA MET A 1 20.75 40.29 -44.43
C MET A 1 20.79 38.80 -44.15
N LEU A 2 20.27 38.38 -42.99
CA LEU A 2 20.21 37.03 -42.41
C LEU A 2 21.38 36.66 -41.47
N SER A 3 21.06 36.91 -40.20
CA SER A 3 21.78 36.66 -38.96
C SER A 3 21.79 35.18 -38.58
N ARG A 4 22.95 34.71 -38.13
CA ARG A 4 23.12 33.47 -37.36
C ARG A 4 22.59 33.66 -35.95
N PHE A 5 21.59 32.89 -35.54
CA PHE A 5 21.19 32.75 -34.15
C PHE A 5 21.79 31.48 -33.56
N SER A 6 22.61 31.65 -32.52
CA SER A 6 23.11 30.61 -31.63
C SER A 6 22.07 30.39 -30.52
N PHE A 7 21.48 29.20 -30.45
CA PHE A 7 20.68 28.78 -29.31
C PHE A 7 21.63 28.22 -28.25
N ARG A 8 21.85 28.97 -27.16
CA ARG A 8 22.41 28.43 -25.92
C ARG A 8 21.31 27.61 -25.24
N GLN A 9 21.52 26.30 -25.12
CA GLN A 9 20.76 25.44 -24.23
C GLN A 9 20.97 25.91 -22.79
N VAL A 10 19.89 26.36 -22.15
CA VAL A 10 19.82 26.50 -20.70
C VAL A 10 19.57 25.10 -20.16
N ILE A 11 20.59 24.52 -19.52
CA ILE A 11 20.48 23.28 -18.76
C ILE A 11 19.69 23.62 -17.49
N LEU A 12 18.40 23.32 -17.48
CA LEU A 12 17.59 23.24 -16.26
C LEU A 12 18.04 21.98 -15.49
N PRO A 13 18.28 22.05 -14.17
CA PRO A 13 18.55 20.85 -13.39
C PRO A 13 17.30 19.99 -13.44
N PHE A 14 17.48 18.75 -13.90
CA PHE A 14 16.49 17.69 -13.84
C PHE A 14 16.01 17.60 -12.38
N PHE A 15 14.76 17.97 -12.14
CA PHE A 15 14.01 17.26 -11.14
C PHE A 15 14.05 15.80 -11.57
N SER A 16 14.53 14.90 -10.70
CA SER A 16 13.91 13.59 -10.63
C SER A 16 12.45 13.83 -10.23
N PHE A 17 11.64 14.28 -11.19
CA PHE A 17 10.46 13.49 -11.44
C PHE A 17 11.02 12.09 -11.54
N ILE A 18 10.60 11.20 -10.65
CA ILE A 18 10.32 9.86 -11.12
C ILE A 18 9.43 10.14 -12.32
N THR A 19 10.03 10.22 -13.51
CA THR A 19 9.34 9.83 -14.70
C THR A 19 8.80 8.49 -14.26
N LEU A 20 7.49 8.44 -14.06
CA LEU A 20 6.77 7.24 -14.41
C LEU A 20 7.19 7.01 -15.86
N THR A 21 8.37 6.39 -16.06
CA THR A 21 8.51 5.33 -17.01
C THR A 21 7.25 4.56 -16.73
N HIS A 22 6.26 4.77 -17.61
CA HIS A 22 5.15 3.85 -17.66
C HIS A 22 5.89 2.57 -17.98
N GLY A 23 6.22 1.82 -16.92
CA GLY A 23 6.82 0.52 -17.04
C GLY A 23 6.00 -0.13 -18.12
N THR A 24 6.68 -0.68 -19.14
CA THR A 24 6.02 -1.47 -20.18
C THR A 24 4.92 -2.24 -19.49
N LEU A 25 3.64 -1.87 -19.75
CA LEU A 25 2.51 -2.34 -18.95
C LEU A 25 2.70 -3.85 -18.83
N SER A 26 2.83 -4.32 -17.59
CA SER A 26 3.00 -5.75 -17.34
C SER A 26 1.93 -6.47 -18.17
N PRO A 27 2.29 -7.54 -18.90
CA PRO A 27 1.31 -8.30 -19.67
C PRO A 27 0.08 -8.59 -18.78
N ARG A 28 -1.11 -8.31 -19.29
CA ARG A 28 -2.36 -8.50 -18.56
C ARG A 28 -3.37 -9.27 -19.38
N LEU A 29 -4.28 -9.95 -18.69
CA LEU A 29 -5.48 -10.51 -19.31
C LEU A 29 -6.32 -9.35 -19.86
N ASN A 30 -6.48 -9.30 -21.19
CA ASN A 30 -7.30 -8.29 -21.84
C ASN A 30 -8.66 -8.88 -22.20
N ASN A 31 -9.54 -8.99 -21.20
CA ASN A 31 -10.91 -9.51 -21.35
C ASN A 31 -12.00 -8.44 -21.11
N ASP A 32 -11.62 -7.16 -21.05
CA ASP A 32 -12.50 -6.01 -20.80
C ASP A 32 -13.28 -6.06 -19.46
N LEU A 33 -12.89 -6.95 -18.54
CA LEU A 33 -13.47 -7.06 -17.20
C LEU A 33 -12.61 -6.34 -16.16
N ALA A 34 -13.21 -6.05 -15.01
CA ALA A 34 -12.56 -5.42 -13.86
C ALA A 34 -11.79 -4.14 -14.22
N ILE A 35 -12.31 -3.31 -15.13
CA ILE A 35 -11.70 -2.00 -15.46
C ILE A 35 -11.53 -1.12 -14.21
N THR A 36 -12.40 -1.30 -13.22
CA THR A 36 -12.26 -0.88 -11.82
C THR A 36 -12.33 -2.11 -10.92
N PRO A 37 -11.90 -2.02 -9.64
CA PRO A 37 -11.96 -3.16 -8.72
C PRO A 37 -13.39 -3.71 -8.60
N PRO A 38 -13.58 -5.04 -8.64
CA PRO A 38 -14.93 -5.60 -8.50
C PRO A 38 -15.51 -5.34 -7.11
N MET A 39 -16.82 -5.12 -7.04
CA MET A 39 -17.55 -4.93 -5.80
C MET A 39 -18.70 -5.93 -5.74
N GLY A 40 -19.03 -6.41 -4.55
CA GLY A 40 -20.08 -7.42 -4.40
C GLY A 40 -20.26 -7.92 -2.98
N TRP A 41 -20.75 -9.15 -2.89
CA TRP A 41 -21.00 -9.85 -1.64
C TRP A 41 -20.61 -11.33 -1.80
N ASN A 42 -20.05 -11.92 -0.75
CA ASN A 42 -19.68 -13.33 -0.70
C ASN A 42 -20.21 -13.97 0.60
N SER A 43 -20.70 -15.21 0.50
CA SER A 43 -21.33 -15.91 1.62
C SER A 43 -20.40 -16.37 2.74
N TYR A 44 -19.08 -16.42 2.53
CA TYR A 44 -18.15 -17.16 3.38
C TYR A 44 -17.98 -16.60 4.79
N ASN A 45 -17.62 -15.32 4.97
CA ASN A 45 -17.23 -14.84 6.31
C ASN A 45 -18.35 -15.01 7.35
N HIS A 46 -19.61 -14.74 6.97
CA HIS A 46 -20.74 -14.90 7.88
C HIS A 46 -21.31 -16.33 7.96
N TYR A 47 -21.42 -17.03 6.82
CA TYR A 47 -22.10 -18.33 6.75
C TYR A 47 -21.16 -19.54 6.66
N SER A 48 -19.86 -19.30 6.56
CA SER A 48 -18.83 -20.32 6.30
C SER A 48 -19.24 -21.22 5.12
N CYS A 49 -18.89 -22.51 5.14
CA CYS A 49 -19.33 -23.47 4.11
C CYS A 49 -20.76 -24.00 4.33
N ALA A 50 -21.69 -23.17 4.82
CA ALA A 50 -23.09 -23.52 5.01
C ALA A 50 -24.10 -22.60 4.27
N PRO A 51 -23.84 -22.16 3.02
CA PRO A 51 -24.83 -21.39 2.27
C PRO A 51 -26.03 -22.26 1.88
N ASN A 52 -27.17 -21.63 1.64
CA ASN A 52 -28.34 -22.24 1.01
C ASN A 52 -29.10 -21.22 0.16
N GLU A 53 -30.01 -21.70 -0.69
CA GLU A 53 -30.76 -20.89 -1.64
C GLU A 53 -31.49 -19.70 -0.99
N THR A 54 -32.11 -19.91 0.18
CA THR A 54 -32.80 -18.84 0.93
C THR A 54 -31.85 -17.75 1.39
N ILE A 55 -30.67 -18.13 1.90
CA ILE A 55 -29.62 -17.18 2.33
C ILE A 55 -29.15 -16.34 1.13
N ILE A 56 -28.89 -16.99 -0.01
CA ILE A 56 -28.42 -16.28 -1.21
C ILE A 56 -29.51 -15.35 -1.75
N HIS A 57 -30.75 -15.82 -1.85
CA HIS A 57 -31.87 -14.99 -2.29
C HIS A 57 -32.06 -13.75 -1.40
N SER A 58 -32.02 -13.94 -0.08
CA SER A 58 -32.23 -12.85 0.89
C SER A 58 -31.13 -11.80 0.81
N ASN A 59 -29.86 -12.21 0.74
CA ASN A 59 -28.74 -11.27 0.67
C ASN A 59 -28.64 -10.59 -0.72
N ALA A 60 -28.91 -11.31 -1.80
CA ALA A 60 -28.97 -10.72 -3.15
C ALA A 60 -30.08 -9.66 -3.24
N GLN A 61 -31.28 -9.95 -2.73
CA GLN A 61 -32.36 -8.97 -2.66
C GLN A 61 -31.99 -7.78 -1.76
N ALA A 62 -31.29 -8.03 -0.64
CA ALA A 62 -30.86 -6.98 0.28
C ALA A 62 -29.85 -6.01 -0.37
N LEU A 63 -28.99 -6.45 -1.29
CA LEU A 63 -28.13 -5.54 -2.06
C LEU A 63 -28.95 -4.49 -2.81
N VAL A 64 -30.11 -4.87 -3.35
CA VAL A 64 -31.03 -3.95 -4.05
C VAL A 64 -31.78 -3.09 -3.03
N ASP A 65 -32.44 -3.72 -2.05
CA ASP A 65 -33.31 -3.05 -1.08
C ASP A 65 -32.56 -2.00 -0.24
N LEU A 66 -31.29 -2.29 0.12
CA LEU A 66 -30.44 -1.38 0.88
C LEU A 66 -29.73 -0.33 0.00
N GLY A 67 -29.88 -0.42 -1.33
CA GLY A 67 -29.31 0.48 -2.32
C GLY A 67 -27.80 0.30 -2.54
N LEU A 68 -27.23 -0.85 -2.17
CA LEU A 68 -25.82 -1.18 -2.39
C LEU A 68 -25.55 -1.50 -3.87
N GLN A 69 -26.47 -2.18 -4.55
CA GLN A 69 -26.36 -2.44 -5.99
C GLN A 69 -26.17 -1.13 -6.77
N ALA A 70 -26.96 -0.09 -6.45
CA ALA A 70 -26.87 1.21 -7.10
C ALA A 70 -25.55 1.96 -6.85
N LEU A 71 -24.75 1.51 -5.88
CA LEU A 71 -23.41 2.02 -5.58
C LEU A 71 -22.30 1.18 -6.24
N GLY A 72 -22.65 0.11 -6.95
CA GLY A 72 -21.70 -0.72 -7.69
C GLY A 72 -21.47 -2.12 -7.10
N TYR A 73 -22.03 -2.46 -5.93
CA TYR A 73 -21.95 -3.82 -5.38
C TYR A 73 -22.75 -4.79 -6.26
N HIS A 74 -22.07 -5.43 -7.22
CA HIS A 74 -22.69 -6.08 -8.35
C HIS A 74 -22.70 -7.61 -8.24
N TYR A 75 -21.60 -8.22 -7.77
CA TYR A 75 -21.48 -9.68 -7.76
C TYR A 75 -22.04 -10.30 -6.48
N VAL A 76 -22.76 -11.42 -6.62
CA VAL A 76 -23.23 -12.28 -5.52
C VAL A 76 -22.55 -13.64 -5.67
N THR A 77 -21.54 -13.90 -4.85
CA THR A 77 -20.73 -15.12 -4.93
C THR A 77 -21.18 -16.15 -3.92
N VAL A 78 -21.58 -17.33 -4.40
CA VAL A 78 -21.82 -18.49 -3.53
C VAL A 78 -20.49 -19.21 -3.32
N ASP A 79 -19.95 -19.09 -2.11
CA ASP A 79 -18.68 -19.70 -1.71
C ASP A 79 -18.83 -21.19 -1.36
N CYS A 80 -17.83 -21.81 -0.74
CA CYS A 80 -17.80 -23.23 -0.41
C CYS A 80 -19.09 -23.78 0.24
N GLY A 81 -19.28 -25.10 0.16
CA GLY A 81 -20.46 -25.76 0.74
C GLY A 81 -21.60 -25.97 -0.24
N TRP A 82 -21.48 -25.53 -1.50
CA TRP A 82 -22.57 -25.65 -2.47
C TRP A 82 -22.59 -26.93 -3.29
N THR A 83 -21.43 -27.56 -3.52
CA THR A 83 -21.28 -28.70 -4.43
C THR A 83 -21.40 -30.05 -3.71
N LEU A 84 -21.36 -31.14 -4.47
CA LEU A 84 -21.34 -32.51 -3.95
C LEU A 84 -19.93 -33.11 -3.94
N PRO A 85 -19.73 -34.23 -3.22
CA PRO A 85 -18.44 -34.95 -3.20
C PRO A 85 -18.04 -35.60 -4.51
N ASN A 86 -19.05 -35.98 -5.28
CA ASN A 86 -18.87 -36.73 -6.51
C ASN A 86 -19.40 -35.91 -7.66
N ARG A 87 -18.66 -35.94 -8.77
CA ARG A 87 -19.14 -35.51 -10.07
C ARG A 87 -20.35 -36.34 -10.50
N THR A 88 -21.13 -35.80 -11.42
CA THR A 88 -22.20 -36.57 -12.07
C THR A 88 -21.63 -37.74 -12.86
N ALA A 89 -22.49 -38.66 -13.30
CA ALA A 89 -22.08 -39.78 -14.16
C ALA A 89 -21.42 -39.32 -15.49
N SER A 90 -21.70 -38.09 -15.94
CA SER A 90 -21.07 -37.45 -17.10
C SER A 90 -19.76 -36.72 -16.78
N GLY A 91 -19.30 -36.74 -15.53
CA GLY A 91 -18.05 -36.08 -15.11
C GLY A 91 -18.16 -34.57 -14.86
N THR A 92 -19.37 -33.99 -14.89
CA THR A 92 -19.58 -32.55 -14.60
C THR A 92 -19.84 -32.31 -13.11
N LEU A 93 -19.57 -31.08 -12.66
CA LEU A 93 -20.01 -30.59 -11.36
C LEU A 93 -21.55 -30.55 -11.26
N THR A 94 -22.05 -30.60 -10.03
CA THR A 94 -23.47 -30.40 -9.70
C THR A 94 -23.61 -29.79 -8.30
N TRP A 95 -24.72 -29.11 -8.06
CA TRP A 95 -25.02 -28.51 -6.76
C TRP A 95 -25.60 -29.54 -5.77
N ASN A 96 -25.58 -29.20 -4.49
CA ASN A 96 -26.28 -29.93 -3.45
C ASN A 96 -27.79 -29.58 -3.48
N PRO A 97 -28.68 -30.50 -3.92
CA PRO A 97 -30.11 -30.21 -4.08
C PRO A 97 -30.85 -30.01 -2.75
N ALA A 98 -30.26 -30.43 -1.62
CA ALA A 98 -30.84 -30.16 -0.30
C ALA A 98 -30.61 -28.71 0.14
N ARG A 99 -29.55 -28.06 -0.36
CA ARG A 99 -29.23 -26.65 -0.08
C ARG A 99 -29.75 -25.71 -1.17
N PHE A 100 -29.76 -26.18 -2.41
CA PHE A 100 -30.16 -25.44 -3.60
C PHE A 100 -31.21 -26.23 -4.40
N PRO A 101 -32.45 -26.35 -3.89
CA PRO A 101 -33.47 -27.22 -4.49
C PRO A 101 -33.90 -26.77 -5.88
N SER A 102 -33.83 -25.47 -6.20
CA SER A 102 -34.16 -24.95 -7.54
C SER A 102 -32.99 -25.08 -8.52
N GLY A 103 -31.78 -25.20 -7.99
CA GLY A 103 -30.55 -25.39 -8.75
C GLY A 103 -29.92 -24.10 -9.25
N TYR A 104 -28.64 -24.22 -9.60
CA TYR A 104 -27.79 -23.07 -9.95
C TYR A 104 -28.25 -22.27 -11.17
N PRO A 105 -28.78 -22.87 -12.26
CA PRO A 105 -29.35 -22.09 -13.35
C PRO A 105 -30.52 -21.20 -12.93
N VAL A 106 -31.39 -21.68 -12.04
CA VAL A 106 -32.53 -20.90 -11.55
C VAL A 106 -32.06 -19.79 -10.60
N LEU A 107 -31.10 -20.09 -9.72
CA LEU A 107 -30.47 -19.11 -8.84
C LEU A 107 -29.77 -18.00 -9.63
N GLY A 108 -28.99 -18.35 -10.67
CA GLY A 108 -28.34 -17.39 -11.56
C GLY A 108 -29.35 -16.48 -12.24
N ASN A 109 -30.43 -17.04 -12.81
CA ASN A 109 -31.52 -16.25 -13.40
C ASN A 109 -32.19 -15.31 -12.40
N PHE A 110 -32.37 -15.73 -11.14
CA PHE A 110 -32.89 -14.86 -10.09
C PHE A 110 -31.96 -13.67 -9.82
N ILE A 111 -30.66 -13.94 -9.65
CA ILE A 111 -29.63 -12.91 -9.41
C ILE A 111 -29.55 -11.94 -10.60
N HIS A 112 -29.57 -12.45 -11.83
CA HIS A 112 -29.63 -11.61 -13.05
C HIS A 112 -30.91 -10.79 -13.12
N GLY A 113 -32.05 -11.34 -12.69
CA GLY A 113 -33.32 -10.63 -12.60
C GLY A 113 -33.31 -9.42 -11.65
N LEU A 114 -32.39 -9.41 -10.69
CA LEU A 114 -32.11 -8.26 -9.83
C LEU A 114 -31.14 -7.25 -10.45
N GLY A 115 -30.53 -7.56 -11.60
CA GLY A 115 -29.45 -6.76 -12.20
C GLY A 115 -28.09 -6.93 -11.51
N LEU A 116 -27.88 -8.07 -10.86
CA LEU A 116 -26.64 -8.47 -10.20
C LEU A 116 -25.92 -9.55 -11.02
N GLY A 117 -24.62 -9.72 -10.80
CA GLY A 117 -23.81 -10.78 -11.41
C GLY A 117 -23.74 -12.02 -10.52
N PHE A 118 -23.87 -13.21 -11.11
CA PHE A 118 -23.83 -14.48 -10.40
C PHE A 118 -22.40 -15.01 -10.27
N GLY A 119 -21.87 -15.06 -9.04
CA GLY A 119 -20.54 -15.60 -8.74
C GLY A 119 -20.59 -17.03 -8.24
N VAL A 120 -19.61 -17.83 -8.64
CA VAL A 120 -19.39 -19.21 -8.17
C VAL A 120 -17.99 -19.37 -7.58
N TYR A 121 -17.82 -20.38 -6.73
CA TYR A 121 -16.55 -20.77 -6.13
C TYR A 121 -16.14 -22.17 -6.57
N GLN A 122 -14.88 -22.33 -6.92
CA GLN A 122 -14.23 -23.63 -7.08
C GLN A 122 -12.75 -23.57 -6.67
N ASP A 123 -12.06 -24.69 -6.79
CA ASP A 123 -10.70 -24.88 -6.30
C ASP A 123 -9.81 -25.46 -7.40
N ALA A 124 -8.58 -24.95 -7.50
CA ALA A 124 -7.52 -25.46 -8.35
C ALA A 124 -6.91 -26.79 -7.87
N GLY A 125 -7.50 -27.46 -6.87
CA GLY A 125 -7.15 -28.80 -6.43
C GLY A 125 -8.16 -29.89 -6.75
N LEU A 126 -7.89 -31.08 -6.22
CA LEU A 126 -8.77 -32.25 -6.34
C LEU A 126 -10.04 -32.11 -5.50
N GLN A 127 -9.96 -31.31 -4.45
CA GLN A 127 -11.03 -31.03 -3.50
C GLN A 127 -11.03 -29.54 -3.18
N THR A 128 -12.18 -29.00 -2.78
CA THR A 128 -12.25 -27.63 -2.25
C THR A 128 -11.69 -27.55 -0.82
N CYS A 129 -11.31 -26.36 -0.36
CA CYS A 129 -10.83 -26.12 1.02
C CYS A 129 -11.76 -26.58 2.16
N MET A 130 -13.06 -26.75 1.92
CA MET A 130 -14.00 -27.21 2.95
C MET A 130 -13.55 -28.54 3.57
N THR A 131 -13.16 -28.50 4.84
CA THR A 131 -12.84 -29.71 5.62
C THR A 131 -14.10 -30.20 6.33
N GLY A 132 -14.62 -31.36 5.94
CA GLY A 132 -15.82 -31.94 6.58
C GLY A 132 -16.52 -33.00 5.73
N GLU A 133 -17.34 -33.83 6.37
CA GLU A 133 -18.07 -34.89 5.68
C GLU A 133 -19.40 -34.38 5.08
N PRO A 134 -19.65 -34.58 3.78
CA PRO A 134 -18.74 -35.19 2.82
C PRO A 134 -17.85 -34.15 2.11
N ASN A 135 -16.59 -34.50 1.84
CA ASN A 135 -15.63 -33.64 1.12
C ASN A 135 -16.21 -33.20 -0.22
N GLN A 136 -15.85 -32.00 -0.71
CA GLN A 136 -16.37 -31.46 -1.96
C GLN A 136 -15.32 -31.53 -3.08
N VAL A 137 -15.72 -31.95 -4.28
CA VAL A 137 -14.82 -32.11 -5.43
C VAL A 137 -14.34 -30.74 -5.93
N GLY A 138 -13.04 -30.65 -6.27
CA GLY A 138 -12.42 -29.50 -6.91
C GLY A 138 -12.32 -29.64 -8.43
N SER A 139 -11.73 -28.66 -9.10
CA SER A 139 -11.74 -28.53 -10.57
C SER A 139 -10.43 -28.94 -11.25
N LEU A 140 -9.40 -29.37 -10.50
CA LEU A 140 -8.14 -29.83 -11.09
C LEU A 140 -8.38 -31.01 -12.05
N PHE A 141 -7.80 -30.93 -13.26
CA PHE A 141 -7.98 -31.84 -14.40
C PHE A 141 -9.36 -31.83 -15.07
N HIS A 142 -10.25 -30.94 -14.64
CA HIS A 142 -11.61 -30.79 -15.19
C HIS A 142 -11.92 -29.36 -15.62
N GLU A 143 -10.89 -28.51 -15.77
CA GLU A 143 -11.03 -27.07 -15.95
C GLU A 143 -11.93 -26.71 -17.14
N SER A 144 -11.76 -27.38 -18.29
CA SER A 144 -12.60 -27.16 -19.48
C SER A 144 -14.06 -27.53 -19.27
N THR A 145 -14.32 -28.69 -18.65
CA THR A 145 -15.68 -29.17 -18.39
C THR A 145 -16.40 -28.29 -17.37
N ASP A 146 -15.67 -27.85 -16.35
CA ASP A 146 -16.22 -27.07 -15.25
C ASP A 146 -16.46 -25.62 -15.67
N ALA A 147 -15.56 -25.02 -16.47
CA ALA A 147 -15.78 -23.71 -17.08
C ALA A 147 -17.06 -23.68 -17.94
N GLU A 148 -17.29 -24.69 -18.78
CA GLU A 148 -18.53 -24.81 -19.56
C GLU A 148 -19.76 -24.99 -18.66
N THR A 149 -19.60 -25.71 -17.55
CA THR A 149 -20.67 -25.87 -16.55
C THR A 149 -21.04 -24.51 -15.94
N PHE A 150 -20.07 -23.71 -15.50
CA PHE A 150 -20.32 -22.37 -14.95
C PHE A 150 -20.96 -21.44 -16.00
N ALA A 151 -20.46 -21.48 -17.24
CA ALA A 151 -21.02 -20.70 -18.34
C ALA A 151 -22.48 -21.09 -18.62
N SER A 152 -22.81 -22.39 -18.56
CA SER A 152 -24.17 -22.90 -18.74
C SER A 152 -25.14 -22.47 -17.63
N TRP A 153 -24.63 -22.26 -16.41
CA TRP A 153 -25.40 -21.71 -15.29
C TRP A 153 -25.55 -20.19 -15.35
N GLY A 154 -24.82 -19.53 -16.24
CA GLY A 154 -24.80 -18.09 -16.37
C GLY A 154 -23.89 -17.39 -15.35
N ALA A 155 -22.84 -18.04 -14.86
CA ALA A 155 -21.89 -17.39 -13.95
C ALA A 155 -21.20 -16.18 -14.62
N ASP A 156 -20.97 -15.11 -13.86
CA ASP A 156 -20.28 -13.89 -14.29
C ASP A 156 -18.95 -13.70 -13.55
N LEU A 157 -18.72 -14.49 -12.50
CA LEU A 157 -17.49 -14.47 -11.70
C LEU A 157 -17.15 -15.88 -11.21
N LEU A 158 -15.87 -16.22 -11.23
CA LEU A 158 -15.30 -17.39 -10.56
C LEU A 158 -14.25 -16.94 -9.54
N LYS A 159 -14.47 -17.26 -8.26
CA LYS A 159 -13.40 -17.33 -7.24
C LYS A 159 -12.78 -18.72 -7.30
N TYR A 160 -11.46 -18.79 -7.46
CA TYR A 160 -10.74 -20.04 -7.68
C TYR A 160 -9.62 -20.22 -6.68
N ASP A 161 -9.82 -21.14 -5.74
CA ASP A 161 -8.98 -21.41 -4.57
C ASP A 161 -7.78 -22.32 -4.87
N ASP A 162 -6.97 -22.61 -3.85
CA ASP A 162 -5.72 -23.36 -4.00
C ASP A 162 -5.54 -24.56 -3.04
N CYS A 163 -6.61 -25.12 -2.45
CA CYS A 163 -6.48 -26.27 -1.55
C CYS A 163 -6.29 -27.61 -2.27
N TYR A 164 -5.79 -28.63 -1.56
CA TYR A 164 -5.80 -30.04 -2.01
C TYR A 164 -5.25 -30.29 -3.42
N SER A 165 -4.19 -29.56 -3.77
CA SER A 165 -3.38 -29.83 -4.94
C SER A 165 -2.69 -31.22 -4.83
N GLU A 166 -2.46 -31.89 -5.96
CA GLU A 166 -1.85 -33.23 -6.01
C GLU A 166 -0.30 -33.26 -5.99
N ALA A 167 0.30 -33.47 -4.81
CA ALA A 167 1.76 -33.53 -4.64
C ALA A 167 2.46 -34.61 -5.49
N ALA A 168 1.79 -35.74 -5.73
CA ALA A 168 2.36 -36.90 -6.44
C ALA A 168 2.47 -36.70 -7.96
N THR A 169 1.77 -35.72 -8.54
CA THR A 169 1.84 -35.37 -9.98
C THR A 169 2.52 -34.02 -10.22
N GLY A 170 3.17 -33.46 -9.20
CA GLY A 170 3.91 -32.20 -9.28
C GLY A 170 3.13 -30.97 -8.79
N TYR A 171 1.98 -31.13 -8.14
CA TYR A 171 1.15 -30.04 -7.60
C TYR A 171 0.92 -30.15 -6.09
N PRO A 172 1.91 -29.93 -5.26
CA PRO A 172 1.85 -30.24 -3.83
C PRO A 172 0.96 -29.33 -2.98
N ASN A 173 0.38 -29.96 -1.93
CA ASN A 173 -0.64 -29.45 -1.01
C ASN A 173 -0.19 -28.16 -0.30
N VAL A 174 -1.15 -27.39 0.23
CA VAL A 174 -1.01 -26.05 0.85
C VAL A 174 -0.11 -25.96 2.08
N ASP A 175 0.55 -27.06 2.46
CA ASP A 175 1.68 -26.96 3.35
C ASP A 175 2.78 -26.29 2.52
N TYR A 176 3.02 -24.99 2.74
CA TYR A 176 3.84 -24.01 1.99
C TYR A 176 5.23 -24.48 1.51
N THR A 177 5.59 -25.72 1.82
CA THR A 177 6.56 -26.51 1.08
C THR A 177 5.80 -27.36 0.05
N PRO A 178 5.71 -26.90 -1.20
CA PRO A 178 6.97 -26.77 -1.93
C PRO A 178 6.98 -25.86 -3.18
N VAL A 179 8.16 -25.93 -3.80
CA VAL A 179 8.81 -25.13 -4.85
C VAL A 179 8.08 -24.98 -6.20
N VAL A 180 6.82 -25.41 -6.36
CA VAL A 180 6.14 -25.40 -7.69
C VAL A 180 5.03 -24.35 -7.75
N SER A 181 5.26 -23.32 -8.56
CA SER A 181 4.33 -22.21 -8.77
C SER A 181 2.92 -22.71 -9.10
N PRO A 182 1.86 -22.20 -8.45
CA PRO A 182 0.49 -22.58 -8.79
C PRO A 182 0.03 -21.97 -10.13
N SER A 183 0.79 -21.04 -10.72
CA SER A 183 0.47 -20.30 -11.94
C SER A 183 0.00 -21.19 -13.11
N GLY A 184 0.58 -22.38 -13.28
CA GLY A 184 0.19 -23.33 -14.32
C GLY A 184 -1.26 -23.82 -14.19
N ARG A 185 -1.72 -24.10 -12.96
CA ARG A 185 -3.11 -24.54 -12.71
C ARG A 185 -4.10 -23.40 -12.96
N TYR A 186 -3.73 -22.19 -12.56
CA TYR A 186 -4.51 -20.98 -12.86
C TYR A 186 -4.58 -20.68 -14.36
N ALA A 187 -3.51 -20.94 -15.11
CA ALA A 187 -3.49 -20.75 -16.57
C ALA A 187 -4.44 -21.71 -17.30
N ASN A 188 -4.57 -22.96 -16.82
CA ASN A 188 -5.53 -23.92 -17.35
C ASN A 188 -6.97 -23.42 -17.21
N MET A 189 -7.34 -22.97 -16.00
CA MET A 189 -8.69 -22.46 -15.75
C MET A 189 -8.94 -21.14 -16.48
N SER A 190 -7.98 -20.22 -16.51
CA SER A 190 -8.08 -18.98 -17.31
C SER A 190 -8.37 -19.27 -18.78
N SER A 191 -7.61 -20.20 -19.38
CA SER A 191 -7.82 -20.62 -20.77
C SER A 191 -9.19 -21.27 -20.99
N ALA A 192 -9.63 -22.11 -20.05
CA ALA A 192 -10.94 -22.75 -20.08
C ALA A 192 -12.08 -21.73 -20.02
N LEU A 193 -12.02 -20.75 -19.11
CA LEU A 193 -13.01 -19.68 -19.00
C LEU A 193 -13.11 -18.87 -20.30
N LEU A 194 -11.97 -18.47 -20.87
CA LEU A 194 -11.95 -17.74 -22.15
C LEU A 194 -12.55 -18.55 -23.30
N ALA A 195 -12.35 -19.87 -23.32
CA ALA A 195 -12.88 -20.74 -24.36
C ALA A 195 -14.42 -20.80 -24.38
N THR A 196 -15.07 -20.60 -23.23
CA THR A 196 -16.55 -20.55 -23.13
C THR A 196 -17.16 -19.35 -23.88
N LYS A 197 -16.35 -18.31 -24.13
CA LYS A 197 -16.78 -17.00 -24.69
C LYS A 197 -17.82 -16.26 -23.86
N ARG A 198 -18.12 -16.72 -22.65
CA ARG A 198 -18.88 -15.96 -21.67
C ARG A 198 -17.89 -15.07 -20.90
N PRO A 199 -18.18 -13.76 -20.70
CA PRO A 199 -17.37 -12.92 -19.83
C PRO A 199 -17.53 -13.38 -18.38
N ILE A 200 -16.51 -14.06 -17.84
CA ILE A 200 -16.44 -14.51 -16.44
C ILE A 200 -15.22 -13.85 -15.79
N LEU A 201 -15.45 -13.04 -14.77
CA LEU A 201 -14.39 -12.40 -13.99
C LEU A 201 -13.64 -13.47 -13.20
N PHE A 202 -12.32 -13.55 -13.35
CA PHE A 202 -11.52 -14.58 -12.69
C PHE A 202 -10.77 -14.01 -11.48
N GLN A 203 -11.19 -14.43 -10.27
CA GLN A 203 -10.53 -14.08 -9.01
C GLN A 203 -9.65 -15.26 -8.55
N ILE A 204 -8.34 -15.05 -8.60
CA ILE A 204 -7.33 -16.01 -8.17
C ILE A 204 -7.22 -15.97 -6.64
N CYS A 205 -7.28 -17.12 -5.98
CA CYS A 205 -7.22 -17.25 -4.53
C CYS A 205 -6.11 -18.23 -4.14
N ASP A 206 -4.87 -17.79 -4.30
CA ASP A 206 -3.63 -18.53 -4.00
C ASP A 206 -2.93 -18.03 -2.72
N TRP A 207 -3.56 -17.12 -1.98
CA TRP A 207 -3.07 -16.56 -0.72
C TRP A 207 -1.70 -15.86 -0.77
N GLY A 208 -1.25 -15.42 -1.95
CA GLY A 208 0.05 -14.80 -2.13
C GLY A 208 1.19 -15.79 -2.38
N VAL A 209 0.88 -17.06 -2.61
CA VAL A 209 1.86 -18.12 -2.92
C VAL A 209 2.53 -17.81 -4.26
N ASP A 210 3.86 -17.81 -4.26
CA ASP A 210 4.68 -17.43 -5.43
C ASP A 210 4.52 -15.99 -5.88
N PHE A 211 4.17 -15.10 -4.96
CA PHE A 211 4.10 -13.67 -5.24
C PHE A 211 3.28 -13.38 -6.51
N PRO A 212 1.95 -13.66 -6.49
CA PRO A 212 1.08 -13.68 -7.65
C PRO A 212 1.12 -12.41 -8.51
N ALA A 213 1.48 -11.27 -7.92
CA ALA A 213 1.68 -10.02 -8.65
C ALA A 213 2.59 -10.14 -9.89
N LEU A 214 3.53 -11.10 -9.94
CA LEU A 214 4.41 -11.30 -11.10
C LEU A 214 3.79 -12.12 -12.25
N TRP A 215 2.74 -12.92 -12.00
CA TRP A 215 2.20 -13.85 -13.01
C TRP A 215 0.68 -13.76 -13.17
N ALA A 216 -0.06 -13.55 -12.09
CA ALA A 216 -1.52 -13.48 -12.07
C ALA A 216 -2.13 -12.40 -12.96
N PRO A 217 -1.51 -11.21 -13.18
CA PRO A 217 -2.08 -10.21 -14.08
C PRO A 217 -2.37 -10.73 -15.49
N THR A 218 -1.58 -11.70 -15.99
CA THR A 218 -1.79 -12.30 -17.31
C THR A 218 -2.93 -13.32 -17.37
N LEU A 219 -3.36 -13.82 -16.22
CA LEU A 219 -4.25 -14.97 -16.12
C LEU A 219 -5.63 -14.61 -15.56
N GLY A 220 -5.72 -13.63 -14.65
CA GLY A 220 -6.95 -13.28 -13.96
C GLY A 220 -7.14 -11.78 -13.77
N ASN A 221 -8.26 -11.41 -13.14
CA ASN A 221 -8.68 -10.03 -12.95
C ASN A 221 -8.41 -9.50 -11.53
N SER A 222 -8.29 -10.40 -10.55
CA SER A 222 -7.73 -10.09 -9.23
C SER A 222 -7.02 -11.32 -8.65
N TRP A 223 -6.12 -11.12 -7.69
CA TRP A 223 -5.44 -12.21 -6.99
C TRP A 223 -5.25 -11.91 -5.50
N ARG A 224 -5.53 -12.91 -4.66
CA ARG A 224 -5.34 -12.83 -3.21
C ARG A 224 -3.86 -12.66 -2.90
N VAL A 225 -3.51 -11.58 -2.24
CA VAL A 225 -2.10 -11.26 -1.92
C VAL A 225 -1.63 -11.85 -0.59
N THR A 226 -2.57 -12.32 0.24
CA THR A 226 -2.31 -12.87 1.58
C THR A 226 -3.24 -14.04 1.91
N ASN A 227 -2.90 -14.79 2.97
CA ASN A 227 -3.87 -15.63 3.69
C ASN A 227 -5.12 -14.86 4.12
N ASP A 228 -6.15 -15.62 4.42
CA ASP A 228 -7.47 -15.11 4.77
C ASP A 228 -7.41 -14.05 5.88
N ILE A 229 -8.28 -13.06 5.73
CA ILE A 229 -8.63 -12.16 6.81
C ILE A 229 -9.27 -12.98 7.94
N ILE A 230 -9.04 -12.56 9.18
CA ILE A 230 -9.64 -13.16 10.36
C ILE A 230 -10.42 -12.10 11.14
N PRO A 231 -11.37 -12.47 12.01
CA PRO A 231 -12.18 -11.53 12.78
C PRO A 231 -11.43 -10.87 13.95
N TYR A 232 -10.22 -10.37 13.71
CA TYR A 232 -9.35 -9.68 14.68
C TYR A 232 -8.59 -8.54 14.01
N TYR A 233 -8.63 -7.34 14.60
CA TYR A 233 -8.07 -6.12 13.99
C TYR A 233 -6.61 -6.26 13.53
N ARG A 234 -5.80 -7.04 14.27
CA ARG A 234 -4.39 -7.35 13.94
C ARG A 234 -4.16 -7.84 12.50
N THR A 235 -5.18 -8.41 11.85
CA THR A 235 -5.08 -8.86 10.46
C THR A 235 -4.89 -7.69 9.48
N ILE A 236 -5.43 -6.51 9.79
CA ILE A 236 -5.35 -5.33 8.92
C ILE A 236 -3.89 -4.90 8.73
N PRO A 237 -3.13 -4.53 9.78
CA PRO A 237 -1.72 -4.19 9.61
C PRO A 237 -0.89 -5.34 9.02
N ARG A 238 -1.17 -6.60 9.38
CA ARG A 238 -0.51 -7.78 8.77
C ARG A 238 -0.66 -7.82 7.25
N ILE A 239 -1.90 -7.64 6.75
CA ILE A 239 -2.20 -7.64 5.31
C ILE A 239 -1.50 -6.46 4.63
N LEU A 240 -1.62 -5.26 5.21
CA LEU A 240 -0.98 -4.05 4.69
C LEU A 240 0.54 -4.20 4.55
N ASN A 241 1.20 -4.80 5.55
CA ASN A 241 2.64 -5.05 5.53
C ASN A 241 3.09 -5.98 4.38
N GLN A 242 2.21 -6.90 3.94
CA GLN A 242 2.48 -7.78 2.80
C GLN A 242 2.17 -7.14 1.44
N VAL A 243 1.28 -6.15 1.43
CA VAL A 243 0.89 -5.40 0.22
C VAL A 243 1.91 -4.32 -0.16
N VAL A 244 2.70 -3.80 0.80
CA VAL A 244 3.68 -2.72 0.57
C VAL A 244 4.46 -2.86 -0.75
N PRO A 245 5.14 -3.99 -1.05
CA PRO A 245 5.95 -4.11 -2.26
C PRO A 245 5.15 -4.38 -3.53
N GLN A 246 3.83 -4.55 -3.44
CA GLN A 246 2.95 -5.01 -4.52
C GLN A 246 2.04 -3.91 -5.09
N THR A 247 1.90 -2.77 -4.42
CA THR A 247 0.89 -1.73 -4.76
C THR A 247 0.95 -1.23 -6.21
N ASP A 248 2.12 -1.20 -6.84
CA ASP A 248 2.32 -0.77 -8.23
C ASP A 248 1.95 -1.83 -9.29
N PHE A 249 1.59 -3.04 -8.87
CA PHE A 249 1.03 -4.07 -9.75
C PHE A 249 -0.48 -3.96 -9.93
N ALA A 250 -1.18 -3.12 -9.14
CA ALA A 250 -2.60 -2.88 -9.31
C ALA A 250 -2.87 -1.91 -10.47
N GLY A 251 -3.89 -2.19 -11.27
CA GLY A 251 -4.34 -1.30 -12.33
C GLY A 251 -5.60 -1.79 -13.03
N PRO A 252 -6.14 -1.00 -13.99
CA PRO A 252 -7.34 -1.38 -14.74
C PRO A 252 -7.26 -2.80 -15.33
N GLY A 253 -8.19 -3.66 -14.91
CA GLY A 253 -8.30 -5.06 -15.31
C GLY A 253 -7.59 -6.07 -14.40
N HIS A 254 -6.79 -5.63 -13.42
CA HIS A 254 -5.89 -6.48 -12.64
C HIS A 254 -5.63 -5.88 -11.23
N TRP A 255 -6.21 -6.48 -10.18
CA TRP A 255 -6.22 -5.90 -8.84
C TRP A 255 -5.63 -6.82 -7.77
N LEU A 256 -4.92 -6.23 -6.81
CA LEU A 256 -4.55 -6.90 -5.58
C LEU A 256 -5.81 -7.17 -4.76
N ASP A 257 -6.04 -8.42 -4.36
CA ASP A 257 -7.16 -8.80 -3.51
C ASP A 257 -6.68 -8.97 -2.07
N LEU A 258 -7.09 -8.02 -1.21
CA LEU A 258 -6.77 -7.99 0.22
C LEU A 258 -7.76 -8.83 1.05
N ASP A 259 -8.55 -9.67 0.39
CA ASP A 259 -9.65 -10.47 0.94
C ASP A 259 -10.92 -9.66 1.27
N MET A 260 -11.98 -10.40 1.63
CA MET A 260 -13.31 -9.87 1.88
C MET A 260 -13.36 -8.88 3.07
N LEU A 261 -14.36 -8.00 3.04
CA LEU A 261 -14.63 -7.04 4.10
C LEU A 261 -15.29 -7.70 5.30
N GLU A 262 -14.75 -7.45 6.50
CA GLU A 262 -15.35 -7.84 7.79
C GLU A 262 -16.31 -6.77 8.36
N VAL A 263 -16.53 -5.69 7.62
CA VAL A 263 -17.47 -4.61 7.98
C VAL A 263 -18.89 -5.17 8.10
N GLY A 264 -19.48 -5.03 9.29
CA GLY A 264 -20.83 -5.51 9.59
C GLY A 264 -20.91 -6.88 10.25
N ASN A 265 -19.79 -7.59 10.43
CA ASN A 265 -19.76 -8.87 11.14
C ASN A 265 -19.74 -8.75 12.67
N GLY A 266 -19.68 -7.52 13.21
CA GLY A 266 -19.68 -7.29 14.66
C GLY A 266 -18.37 -7.67 15.36
N VAL A 267 -17.29 -7.78 14.60
CA VAL A 267 -15.95 -8.17 15.08
C VAL A 267 -15.01 -6.97 15.29
N PHE A 268 -15.37 -5.83 14.71
CA PHE A 268 -14.64 -4.56 14.78
C PHE A 268 -15.50 -3.47 15.40
N THR A 269 -14.85 -2.52 16.07
CA THR A 269 -15.45 -1.24 16.44
C THR A 269 -15.70 -0.39 15.18
N THR A 270 -16.56 0.62 15.28
CA THR A 270 -16.83 1.50 14.13
C THR A 270 -15.56 2.18 13.57
N PRO A 271 -14.62 2.72 14.38
CA PRO A 271 -13.36 3.24 13.85
C PRO A 271 -12.51 2.20 13.13
N GLU A 272 -12.48 0.95 13.61
CA GLU A 272 -11.76 -0.15 12.96
C GLU A 272 -12.42 -0.53 11.62
N GLU A 273 -13.75 -0.58 11.55
CA GLU A 273 -14.47 -0.79 10.27
C GLU A 273 -14.20 0.35 9.28
N GLN A 274 -14.15 1.60 9.75
CA GLN A 274 -13.79 2.76 8.95
C GLN A 274 -12.36 2.65 8.41
N THR A 275 -11.39 2.28 9.26
CA THR A 275 -10.00 2.03 8.87
C THR A 275 -9.91 0.93 7.81
N HIS A 276 -10.53 -0.22 8.07
CA HIS A 276 -10.56 -1.36 7.17
C HIS A 276 -11.11 -1.00 5.79
N PHE A 277 -12.31 -0.41 5.74
CA PHE A 277 -12.96 -0.04 4.48
C PHE A 277 -12.17 1.01 3.70
N SER A 278 -11.61 2.01 4.41
CA SER A 278 -10.82 3.07 3.79
C SER A 278 -9.56 2.53 3.12
N LEU A 279 -8.83 1.65 3.82
CA LEU A 279 -7.56 1.11 3.31
C LEU A 279 -7.78 0.16 2.13
N TRP A 280 -8.78 -0.72 2.20
CA TRP A 280 -9.15 -1.58 1.06
C TRP A 280 -9.53 -0.75 -0.16
N ALA A 281 -10.28 0.34 0.06
CA ALA A 281 -10.72 1.21 -1.02
C ALA A 281 -9.54 1.94 -1.69
N ILE A 282 -8.67 2.61 -0.93
CA ILE A 282 -7.56 3.39 -1.53
C ILE A 282 -6.48 2.50 -2.15
N LEU A 283 -6.30 1.28 -1.64
CA LEU A 283 -5.43 0.26 -2.20
C LEU A 283 -6.02 -0.48 -3.41
N LYS A 284 -7.25 -0.12 -3.81
CA LYS A 284 -7.94 -0.67 -4.99
C LYS A 284 -8.20 -2.18 -4.89
N SER A 285 -8.41 -2.67 -3.67
CA SER A 285 -8.89 -4.04 -3.44
C SER A 285 -10.31 -4.19 -3.99
N PRO A 286 -10.72 -5.39 -4.42
CA PRO A 286 -12.13 -5.74 -4.48
C PRO A 286 -12.85 -5.35 -3.18
N LEU A 287 -14.04 -4.78 -3.29
CA LEU A 287 -14.89 -4.46 -2.13
C LEU A 287 -16.01 -5.49 -2.04
N VAL A 288 -15.66 -6.66 -1.51
CA VAL A 288 -16.58 -7.79 -1.36
C VAL A 288 -17.07 -7.86 0.07
N ILE A 289 -18.36 -7.63 0.29
CA ILE A 289 -18.99 -7.68 1.62
C ILE A 289 -19.02 -9.14 2.11
N GLY A 290 -18.43 -9.41 3.28
CA GLY A 290 -18.48 -10.73 3.93
C GLY A 290 -19.58 -10.87 5.00
N ALA A 291 -20.29 -9.80 5.33
CA ALA A 291 -21.33 -9.80 6.36
C ALA A 291 -22.71 -10.25 5.85
N ALA A 292 -23.56 -10.74 6.75
CA ALA A 292 -24.98 -10.90 6.48
C ALA A 292 -25.65 -9.53 6.29
N LEU A 293 -26.18 -9.30 5.08
CA LEU A 293 -27.01 -8.12 4.80
C LEU A 293 -28.41 -8.30 5.39
N LYS A 294 -28.98 -9.50 5.20
CA LYS A 294 -30.30 -9.88 5.71
C LYS A 294 -30.49 -11.39 5.71
N ASP A 295 -30.86 -11.96 6.84
CA ASP A 295 -31.39 -13.32 6.95
C ASP A 295 -32.50 -13.41 8.02
N ALA A 296 -32.82 -14.62 8.47
CA ALA A 296 -33.90 -14.89 9.43
C ALA A 296 -33.62 -14.34 10.84
N TYR A 297 -32.35 -14.08 11.18
CA TYR A 297 -31.89 -13.74 12.52
C TYR A 297 -31.17 -12.39 12.58
N THR A 298 -30.49 -12.03 11.50
CA THR A 298 -29.54 -10.92 11.46
C THR A 298 -29.83 -10.01 10.27
N GLY A 299 -29.64 -8.71 10.47
CA GLY A 299 -29.53 -7.73 9.39
C GLY A 299 -28.29 -6.88 9.64
N ILE A 300 -27.73 -6.31 8.58
CA ILE A 300 -26.52 -5.52 8.70
C ILE A 300 -26.73 -4.32 9.66
N PRO A 301 -25.82 -4.10 10.64
CA PRO A 301 -25.91 -2.94 11.52
C PRO A 301 -25.90 -1.62 10.73
N GLN A 302 -26.73 -0.66 11.14
CA GLN A 302 -26.88 0.61 10.43
C GLN A 302 -25.57 1.42 10.33
N ALA A 303 -24.71 1.34 11.35
CA ALA A 303 -23.39 1.99 11.33
C ALA A 303 -22.49 1.39 10.24
N SER A 304 -22.41 0.07 10.17
CA SER A 304 -21.65 -0.67 9.15
C SER A 304 -22.22 -0.46 7.75
N LEU A 305 -23.54 -0.44 7.60
CA LEU A 305 -24.18 -0.09 6.33
C LEU A 305 -23.86 1.34 5.88
N THR A 306 -23.73 2.29 6.82
CA THR A 306 -23.33 3.67 6.51
C THR A 306 -21.89 3.72 5.97
N ILE A 307 -20.99 2.91 6.54
CA ILE A 307 -19.61 2.74 6.06
C ILE A 307 -19.61 2.20 4.63
N LEU A 308 -20.30 1.08 4.39
CA LEU A 308 -20.40 0.44 3.08
C LEU A 308 -21.10 1.31 2.03
N LYS A 309 -21.86 2.33 2.43
CA LYS A 309 -22.53 3.26 1.50
C LYS A 309 -21.78 4.57 1.28
N ASN A 310 -20.57 4.73 1.84
CA ASN A 310 -19.81 5.96 1.71
C ASN A 310 -19.32 6.15 0.27
N LYS A 311 -19.99 7.05 -0.47
CA LYS A 311 -19.75 7.32 -1.89
C LYS A 311 -18.37 7.88 -2.20
N ASP A 312 -17.80 8.68 -1.29
CA ASP A 312 -16.46 9.23 -1.51
C ASP A 312 -15.42 8.10 -1.50
N ILE A 313 -15.54 7.17 -0.53
CA ILE A 313 -14.61 6.05 -0.37
C ILE A 313 -14.75 5.04 -1.52
N ILE A 314 -15.98 4.70 -1.90
CA ILE A 314 -16.24 3.90 -3.11
C ILE A 314 -15.66 4.62 -4.33
N GLY A 315 -15.83 5.94 -4.43
CA GLY A 315 -15.26 6.75 -5.50
C GLY A 315 -13.74 6.69 -5.57
N TYR A 316 -13.03 6.59 -4.43
CA TYR A 316 -11.58 6.37 -4.44
C TYR A 316 -11.22 4.97 -4.93
N ASN A 317 -11.99 3.95 -4.58
CA ASN A 317 -11.79 2.60 -5.08
C ASN A 317 -12.03 2.51 -6.59
N GLN A 318 -13.07 3.19 -7.08
CA GLN A 318 -13.53 3.18 -8.46
C GLN A 318 -12.94 4.32 -9.32
N ASP A 319 -11.92 5.03 -8.83
CA ASP A 319 -11.33 6.16 -9.54
C ASP A 319 -10.71 5.72 -10.87
N SER A 320 -10.98 6.47 -11.94
CA SER A 320 -10.60 6.10 -13.30
C SER A 320 -9.09 6.11 -13.56
N LEU A 321 -8.29 6.72 -12.66
CA LEU A 321 -6.83 6.63 -12.75
C LEU A 321 -6.36 5.20 -12.43
N GLY A 322 -7.10 4.45 -11.61
CA GLY A 322 -6.82 3.06 -11.30
C GLY A 322 -5.50 2.83 -10.55
N VAL A 323 -4.94 3.86 -9.90
CA VAL A 323 -3.68 3.76 -9.16
C VAL A 323 -3.94 3.51 -7.69
N ALA A 324 -3.34 2.45 -7.14
CA ALA A 324 -3.39 2.16 -5.71
C ALA A 324 -2.59 3.19 -4.91
N ALA A 325 -3.06 3.48 -3.69
CA ALA A 325 -2.23 4.16 -2.71
C ALA A 325 -0.97 3.34 -2.40
N SER A 326 0.12 4.00 -2.07
CA SER A 326 1.35 3.34 -1.61
C SER A 326 1.64 3.74 -0.17
N PHE A 327 2.31 2.85 0.55
CA PHE A 327 2.90 3.17 1.85
C PHE A 327 3.88 4.33 1.68
N LYS A 328 3.83 5.32 2.57
CA LYS A 328 4.70 6.50 2.53
C LYS A 328 5.66 6.53 3.70
N ARG A 329 5.15 6.31 4.91
CA ARG A 329 5.93 6.41 6.14
C ARG A 329 5.23 5.76 7.32
N ARG A 330 6.01 5.27 8.27
CA ARG A 330 5.57 4.86 9.61
C ARG A 330 6.42 5.54 10.67
N TRP A 331 5.75 5.93 11.75
CA TRP A 331 6.35 6.38 12.99
C TRP A 331 6.15 5.26 14.01
N THR A 332 7.15 4.39 14.10
CA THR A 332 7.04 3.10 14.82
C THR A 332 6.76 3.30 16.30
N GLU A 333 7.46 4.21 16.96
CA GLU A 333 7.28 4.45 18.40
C GLU A 333 6.03 5.28 18.69
N GLU A 334 5.64 6.16 17.78
CA GLU A 334 4.39 6.92 17.88
C GLU A 334 3.16 6.11 17.42
N GLY A 335 3.33 4.92 16.85
CA GLY A 335 2.27 3.97 16.49
C GLY A 335 1.30 4.49 15.42
N TYR A 336 1.78 5.09 14.34
CA TYR A 336 0.93 5.45 13.19
C TYR A 336 1.68 5.43 11.86
N GLU A 337 0.92 5.37 10.77
CA GLU A 337 1.46 5.31 9.41
C GLU A 337 0.62 6.10 8.40
N VAL A 338 1.23 6.38 7.25
CA VAL A 338 0.66 7.14 6.14
C VAL A 338 0.64 6.30 4.87
N TRP A 339 -0.53 6.22 4.25
CA TRP A 339 -0.75 5.71 2.90
C TRP A 339 -1.28 6.83 2.01
N ALA A 340 -0.79 6.94 0.78
CA ALA A 340 -1.28 7.97 -0.13
C ALA A 340 -1.24 7.53 -1.60
N GLY A 341 -2.26 7.93 -2.37
CA GLY A 341 -2.40 7.60 -3.78
C GLY A 341 -2.98 8.77 -4.58
N PRO A 342 -2.48 9.03 -5.80
CA PRO A 342 -3.09 10.01 -6.68
C PRO A 342 -4.48 9.55 -7.13
N LEU A 343 -5.35 10.50 -7.43
CA LEU A 343 -6.67 10.29 -8.00
C LEU A 343 -6.82 11.09 -9.29
N SER A 344 -7.81 10.74 -10.11
CA SER A 344 -8.22 11.52 -11.27
C SER A 344 -8.50 13.00 -10.90
N GLY A 345 -8.19 13.91 -11.83
CA GLY A 345 -8.38 15.34 -11.64
C GLY A 345 -7.32 16.03 -10.77
N ASN A 346 -6.11 15.46 -10.68
CA ASN A 346 -4.99 16.02 -9.89
C ASN A 346 -5.31 16.18 -8.39
N ARG A 347 -6.10 15.24 -7.87
CA ARG A 347 -6.39 15.08 -6.44
C ARG A 347 -5.49 13.99 -5.85
N MET A 348 -5.45 13.91 -4.53
CA MET A 348 -4.79 12.83 -3.80
C MET A 348 -5.65 12.37 -2.63
N VAL A 349 -5.70 11.07 -2.38
CA VAL A 349 -6.23 10.52 -1.12
C VAL A 349 -5.09 10.13 -0.20
N VAL A 350 -5.24 10.44 1.09
CA VAL A 350 -4.27 10.11 2.14
C VAL A 350 -5.00 9.50 3.34
N ALA A 351 -4.47 8.40 3.86
CA ALA A 351 -4.93 7.78 5.11
C ALA A 351 -3.81 7.84 6.16
N LEU A 352 -4.13 8.37 7.34
CA LEU A 352 -3.29 8.29 8.53
C LEU A 352 -3.92 7.33 9.51
N THR A 353 -3.31 6.17 9.69
CA THR A 353 -3.89 5.10 10.50
C THR A 353 -3.24 5.09 11.87
N ASN A 354 -4.07 5.23 12.91
CA ASN A 354 -3.66 5.03 14.29
C ASN A 354 -3.53 3.52 14.55
N LEU A 355 -2.34 3.04 14.89
CA LEU A 355 -2.10 1.63 15.21
C LEU A 355 -2.28 1.33 16.71
N GLU A 356 -2.52 2.36 17.53
CA GLU A 356 -2.63 2.25 18.98
C GLU A 356 -4.07 2.06 19.47
N ASN A 357 -4.20 1.50 20.67
CA ASN A 357 -5.46 1.22 21.35
C ASN A 357 -6.08 2.46 22.03
N GLU A 358 -5.53 3.65 21.81
CA GLU A 358 -6.04 4.90 22.37
C GLU A 358 -6.19 6.00 21.31
N SER A 359 -7.13 6.91 21.55
CA SER A 359 -7.32 8.09 20.70
C SER A 359 -6.13 9.04 20.84
N LYS A 360 -5.65 9.57 19.71
CA LYS A 360 -4.54 10.53 19.72
C LYS A 360 -4.60 11.52 18.57
N SER A 361 -3.81 12.58 18.69
CA SER A 361 -3.63 13.55 17.61
C SER A 361 -2.65 12.99 16.58
N LEU A 362 -3.07 12.86 15.33
CA LEU A 362 -2.17 12.53 14.22
C LEU A 362 -1.89 13.77 13.38
N ASN A 363 -0.65 13.90 12.94
CA ASN A 363 -0.20 15.01 12.09
C ASN A 363 0.19 14.50 10.70
N LEU A 364 -0.53 14.98 9.68
CA LEU A 364 -0.13 14.84 8.28
C LEU A 364 0.80 15.98 7.92
N ASP A 365 2.09 15.70 7.82
CA ASP A 365 3.01 16.59 7.10
C ASP A 365 2.81 16.37 5.59
N LEU A 366 2.20 17.33 4.90
CA LEU A 366 1.94 17.26 3.46
C LEU A 366 3.20 16.92 2.63
N PRO A 367 4.41 17.36 3.01
CA PRO A 367 5.63 17.00 2.26
C PRO A 367 5.92 15.50 2.22
N VAL A 368 5.45 14.72 3.22
CA VAL A 368 5.55 13.24 3.23
C VAL A 368 4.80 12.62 2.06
N VAL A 369 3.75 13.29 1.57
CA VAL A 369 2.95 12.86 0.42
C VAL A 369 3.25 13.67 -0.84
N GLY A 370 4.33 14.47 -0.84
CA GLY A 370 4.84 15.18 -2.03
C GLY A 370 4.30 16.60 -2.23
N PHE A 371 3.60 17.17 -1.25
CA PHE A 371 3.01 18.51 -1.39
C PHE A 371 3.40 19.47 -0.27
N GLN A 372 3.59 20.74 -0.61
CA GLN A 372 3.80 21.80 0.36
C GLN A 372 2.48 22.38 0.86
N LYS A 373 1.48 22.45 -0.03
CA LYS A 373 0.17 23.07 0.24
C LYS A 373 -0.93 22.26 -0.41
N ALA A 374 -2.05 22.16 0.30
CA ALA A 374 -3.33 21.73 -0.25
C ALA A 374 -4.29 22.91 -0.17
N GLY A 375 -4.81 23.35 -1.32
CA GLY A 375 -5.84 24.38 -1.36
C GLY A 375 -7.14 23.92 -0.69
N SER A 376 -7.40 22.61 -0.65
CA SER A 376 -8.46 22.01 0.16
C SER A 376 -8.02 20.66 0.74
N ILE A 377 -8.42 20.39 1.98
CA ILE A 377 -8.37 19.07 2.63
C ILE A 377 -9.78 18.75 3.12
N LYS A 378 -10.35 17.64 2.65
CA LYS A 378 -11.65 17.13 3.08
C LYS A 378 -11.46 15.87 3.91
N ASP A 379 -11.74 15.94 5.20
CA ASP A 379 -11.86 14.78 6.09
C ASP A 379 -13.16 14.05 5.80
N ILE A 380 -13.03 12.80 5.35
CA ILE A 380 -14.13 12.02 4.78
C ILE A 380 -15.05 11.44 5.85
N TRP A 381 -14.51 11.05 7.00
CA TRP A 381 -15.32 10.48 8.07
C TRP A 381 -15.98 11.54 8.93
N ASN A 382 -15.31 12.67 9.16
CA ASN A 382 -15.87 13.77 9.94
C ASN A 382 -16.64 14.80 9.11
N GLY A 383 -16.55 14.73 7.78
CA GLY A 383 -17.22 15.68 6.87
C GLY A 383 -16.68 17.12 6.97
N VAL A 384 -15.48 17.29 7.50
CA VAL A 384 -14.84 18.61 7.70
C VAL A 384 -14.01 18.95 6.47
N THR A 385 -14.18 20.16 5.94
CA THR A 385 -13.31 20.69 4.88
C THR A 385 -12.57 21.91 5.37
N VAL A 386 -11.25 21.92 5.20
CA VAL A 386 -10.39 23.07 5.49
C VAL A 386 -9.69 23.51 4.20
N ASN A 387 -9.47 24.81 4.04
CA ASN A 387 -8.88 25.38 2.84
C ASN A 387 -7.51 25.99 3.14
N ASN A 388 -6.68 26.11 2.10
CA ASN A 388 -5.38 26.76 2.15
C ASN A 388 -4.47 26.23 3.27
N VAL A 389 -4.39 24.90 3.39
CA VAL A 389 -3.54 24.25 4.38
C VAL A 389 -2.11 24.23 3.88
N LEU A 390 -1.24 24.93 4.60
CA LEU A 390 0.19 24.98 4.35
C LEU A 390 0.92 24.03 5.29
N THR A 391 1.73 23.16 4.70
CA THR A 391 2.70 22.24 5.31
C THR A 391 2.13 21.07 6.09
N SER A 392 1.16 21.29 6.97
CA SER A 392 0.64 20.21 7.81
C SER A 392 -0.82 20.37 8.20
N TYR A 393 -1.45 19.23 8.48
CA TYR A 393 -2.82 19.12 8.99
C TYR A 393 -2.86 18.14 10.15
N THR A 394 -3.46 18.55 11.26
CA THR A 394 -3.55 17.73 12.47
C THR A 394 -5.02 17.49 12.81
N ALA A 395 -5.36 16.25 13.15
CA ALA A 395 -6.69 15.90 13.63
C ALA A 395 -6.62 14.83 14.74
N GLN A 396 -7.68 14.75 15.54
CA GLN A 396 -7.88 13.67 16.50
C GLN A 396 -8.36 12.42 15.78
N VAL A 397 -7.74 11.29 16.08
CA VAL A 397 -8.05 9.99 15.48
C VAL A 397 -8.26 8.99 16.61
N ALA A 398 -9.40 8.30 16.57
CA ALA A 398 -9.76 7.30 17.57
C ALA A 398 -8.73 6.15 17.62
N ALA A 399 -8.77 5.37 18.69
CA ALA A 399 -8.06 4.09 18.77
C ALA A 399 -8.34 3.25 17.52
N HIS A 400 -7.30 2.74 16.87
CA HIS A 400 -7.40 1.99 15.62
C HIS A 400 -8.16 2.68 14.46
N GLY A 401 -8.41 3.99 14.58
CA GLY A 401 -9.10 4.79 13.58
C GLY A 401 -8.17 5.27 12.48
N THR A 402 -8.75 5.80 11.40
CA THR A 402 -8.02 6.43 10.31
C THR A 402 -8.52 7.84 10.05
N LEU A 403 -7.59 8.79 9.88
CA LEU A 403 -7.89 10.06 9.24
C LEU A 403 -7.75 9.87 7.73
N LEU A 404 -8.89 9.71 7.05
CA LEU A 404 -8.95 9.64 5.60
C LEU A 404 -9.27 11.03 5.05
N VAL A 405 -8.36 11.59 4.24
CA VAL A 405 -8.52 12.91 3.64
C VAL A 405 -8.35 12.89 2.13
N GLU A 406 -9.15 13.70 1.45
CA GLU A 406 -8.91 14.08 0.05
C GLU A 406 -8.24 15.46 0.01
N LEU A 407 -7.14 15.54 -0.75
CA LEU A 407 -6.39 16.76 -1.01
C LEU A 407 -6.69 17.26 -2.42
N GLY A 408 -6.92 18.57 -2.55
CA GLY A 408 -7.14 19.25 -3.83
C GLY A 408 -6.33 20.55 -3.94
N ASN A 409 -6.16 21.04 -5.17
CA ASN A 409 -5.40 22.25 -5.50
C ASN A 409 -3.98 22.24 -4.89
N LEU A 410 -3.18 21.30 -5.37
CA LEU A 410 -1.93 20.91 -4.73
C LEU A 410 -0.74 21.73 -5.24
N THR A 411 0.11 22.18 -4.32
CA THR A 411 1.42 22.77 -4.62
C THR A 411 2.50 21.78 -4.21
N SER A 412 3.43 21.45 -5.11
CA SER A 412 4.51 20.50 -4.86
C SER A 412 5.40 20.88 -3.68
N THR A 413 5.96 19.88 -2.99
CA THR A 413 6.93 20.07 -1.89
C THR A 413 8.02 21.07 -2.26
N GLY A 414 8.38 21.92 -1.30
CA GLY A 414 9.44 22.92 -1.47
C GLY A 414 9.03 24.16 -2.27
N SER A 415 7.79 24.26 -2.79
CA SER A 415 7.31 25.45 -3.49
C SER A 415 6.32 26.24 -2.63
N TYR A 416 6.56 27.55 -2.49
CA TYR A 416 5.73 28.49 -1.73
C TYR A 416 5.45 29.70 -2.60
N ILE A 417 4.17 30.01 -2.81
CA ILE A 417 3.74 31.18 -3.61
C ILE A 417 3.67 32.42 -2.73
N ALA A 418 3.64 33.61 -3.33
CA ALA A 418 3.55 34.88 -2.60
C ALA A 418 2.39 34.92 -1.58
N GLU A 419 1.26 34.30 -1.90
CA GLU A 419 0.08 34.22 -1.03
C GLU A 419 0.31 33.40 0.25
N ASP A 420 1.37 32.57 0.29
CA ASP A 420 1.76 31.80 1.47
C ASP A 420 2.61 32.63 2.45
N ALA A 421 3.05 33.82 2.04
CA ALA A 421 3.90 34.70 2.82
C ALA A 421 3.14 35.88 3.43
N VAL A 422 3.72 36.44 4.49
CA VAL A 422 3.23 37.69 5.10
C VAL A 422 4.16 38.83 4.68
N THR A 423 3.62 39.85 4.03
CA THR A 423 4.38 41.04 3.61
C THR A 423 4.01 42.26 4.47
N VAL A 424 5.01 42.88 5.09
CA VAL A 424 4.89 44.13 5.85
C VAL A 424 5.98 45.10 5.37
N GLY A 425 5.55 46.20 4.74
CA GLY A 425 6.47 47.14 4.09
C GLY A 425 7.26 46.45 2.97
N GLN A 426 8.60 46.51 3.06
CA GLN A 426 9.52 45.85 2.12
C GLN A 426 9.93 44.44 2.56
N THR A 427 9.46 43.96 3.71
CA THR A 427 9.77 42.63 4.21
C THR A 427 8.66 41.65 3.84
N THR A 428 9.01 40.54 3.21
CA THR A 428 8.17 39.36 2.99
C THR A 428 8.71 38.19 3.80
N THR A 429 7.86 37.55 4.61
CA THR A 429 8.24 36.42 5.46
C THR A 429 7.48 35.17 5.03
N PHE A 430 8.22 34.16 4.57
CA PHE A 430 7.71 32.82 4.36
C PHE A 430 7.85 32.03 5.68
N GLY A 431 6.74 31.53 6.20
CA GLY A 431 6.71 30.68 7.38
C GLY A 431 6.37 29.24 7.05
N LYS A 432 6.36 28.38 8.07
CA LYS A 432 6.04 26.96 7.97
C LYS A 432 6.88 26.21 6.93
N ILE A 433 8.14 26.61 6.77
CA ILE A 433 9.02 25.97 5.81
C ILE A 433 9.39 24.58 6.31
N TYR A 434 9.12 23.56 5.50
CA TYR A 434 9.47 22.18 5.81
C TYR A 434 10.95 21.90 5.55
N GLY A 435 11.66 21.51 6.60
CA GLY A 435 12.96 20.86 6.52
C GLY A 435 12.79 19.36 6.71
N LEU A 436 13.11 18.57 5.69
CA LEU A 436 13.12 17.11 5.76
C LEU A 436 14.19 16.62 6.76
N THR A 437 15.36 17.25 6.72
CA THR A 437 16.54 16.96 7.54
C THR A 437 17.07 18.26 8.12
N THR A 438 17.77 18.23 9.25
CA THR A 438 18.43 19.44 9.77
C THR A 438 19.69 19.67 8.94
N SER A 439 19.78 20.75 8.17
CA SER A 439 20.92 21.01 7.27
C SER A 439 21.10 22.51 7.01
N ASP A 440 22.36 22.93 6.85
CA ASP A 440 22.79 24.26 6.38
C ASP A 440 23.03 24.30 4.86
N LYS A 441 22.76 23.19 4.16
CA LYS A 441 23.01 23.00 2.72
C LYS A 441 21.74 23.12 1.87
N TYR A 442 20.63 23.58 2.45
CA TYR A 442 19.48 23.97 1.64
C TYR A 442 19.84 25.14 0.74
N SER A 443 19.20 25.19 -0.42
CA SER A 443 19.22 26.35 -1.29
C SER A 443 17.79 26.81 -1.56
N ALA A 444 17.59 28.11 -1.47
CA ALA A 444 16.34 28.77 -1.78
C ALA A 444 16.49 29.57 -3.07
N ILE A 445 15.63 29.31 -4.04
CA ILE A 445 15.48 30.12 -5.24
C ILE A 445 14.33 31.09 -4.99
N ILE A 446 14.66 32.38 -4.91
CA ILE A 446 13.69 33.46 -4.71
C ILE A 446 13.44 34.09 -6.07
N SER A 447 12.21 34.05 -6.55
CA SER A 447 11.81 34.59 -7.86
C SER A 447 10.96 35.85 -7.72
N PHE A 448 11.00 36.69 -8.76
CA PHE A 448 10.30 37.97 -8.87
C PHE A 448 9.64 38.10 -10.26
N ASN A 449 8.63 38.97 -10.37
CA ASN A 449 7.86 39.14 -11.62
C ASN A 449 8.66 39.76 -12.78
N SER A 450 9.71 40.51 -12.48
CA SER A 450 10.50 41.23 -13.49
C SER A 450 11.99 41.17 -13.19
N LYS A 451 12.80 41.32 -14.24
CA LYS A 451 14.24 41.50 -14.09
C LYS A 451 14.52 42.81 -13.36
N GLN A 452 15.41 42.77 -12.39
CA GLN A 452 15.85 43.94 -11.65
C GLN A 452 17.29 43.76 -11.19
N THR A 453 17.95 44.89 -10.93
CA THR A 453 19.23 44.93 -10.24
C THR A 453 19.01 45.68 -8.94
N SER A 454 19.01 44.97 -7.81
CA SER A 454 18.68 45.55 -6.51
C SER A 454 19.38 44.82 -5.37
N SER A 455 19.68 45.54 -4.29
CA SER A 455 20.08 44.90 -3.04
C SER A 455 18.85 44.27 -2.39
N ILE A 456 18.99 43.01 -1.99
CA ILE A 456 18.00 42.30 -1.18
C ILE A 456 18.69 41.79 0.08
N THR A 457 17.92 41.63 1.15
CA THR A 457 18.40 41.02 2.39
C THR A 457 17.62 39.75 2.66
N VAL A 458 18.31 38.64 2.88
CA VAL A 458 17.69 37.35 3.25
C VAL A 458 18.19 36.95 4.63
N ASN A 459 17.28 36.80 5.59
CA ASN A 459 17.59 36.52 7.00
C ASN A 459 18.62 37.46 7.65
N GLY A 460 18.81 38.67 7.11
CA GLY A 460 19.78 39.66 7.60
C GLY A 460 21.01 39.80 6.72
N ASP A 461 21.30 38.82 5.86
CA ASP A 461 22.45 38.83 4.96
C ASP A 461 22.13 39.55 3.65
N ALA A 462 23.06 40.38 3.18
CA ALA A 462 22.89 41.16 1.96
C ALA A 462 23.31 40.38 0.71
N TYR A 463 22.46 40.40 -0.30
CA TYR A 463 22.69 39.81 -1.61
C TYR A 463 22.41 40.83 -2.72
N THR A 464 23.03 40.65 -3.87
CA THR A 464 22.73 41.43 -5.09
C THR A 464 21.89 40.57 -6.01
N LEU A 465 20.64 40.95 -6.22
CA LEU A 465 19.80 40.37 -7.26
C LEU A 465 20.18 41.04 -8.58
N ASP A 466 20.53 40.25 -9.59
CA ASP A 466 20.76 40.70 -10.96
C ASP A 466 20.03 39.75 -11.94
N GLY A 467 18.73 40.01 -12.12
CA GLY A 467 17.84 39.13 -12.89
C GLY A 467 16.44 39.07 -12.31
N SER A 468 15.70 38.01 -12.65
CA SER A 468 14.34 37.74 -12.15
C SER A 468 14.32 36.73 -10.98
N SER A 469 15.46 36.18 -10.60
CA SER A 469 15.59 35.26 -9.48
C SER A 469 17.00 35.26 -8.91
N ILE A 470 17.15 34.78 -7.69
CA ILE A 470 18.42 34.59 -7.01
C ILE A 470 18.40 33.31 -6.17
N THR A 471 19.50 32.59 -6.17
CA THR A 471 19.71 31.42 -5.31
C THR A 471 20.52 31.84 -4.09
N VAL A 472 20.02 31.51 -2.90
CA VAL A 472 20.67 31.80 -1.63
C VAL A 472 20.79 30.54 -0.79
N PRO A 473 21.86 30.38 0.01
CA PRO A 473 21.95 29.29 0.97
C PRO A 473 20.87 29.45 2.05
N LEU A 474 20.44 28.32 2.63
CA LEU A 474 19.43 28.27 3.66
C LEU A 474 19.76 27.17 4.67
N SER A 475 19.56 27.47 5.95
CA SER A 475 19.61 26.49 7.02
C SER A 475 18.20 26.17 7.49
N LEU A 476 17.85 24.89 7.50
CA LEU A 476 16.57 24.39 8.01
C LEU A 476 16.81 23.34 9.08
N ASN A 477 15.97 23.34 10.11
CA ASN A 477 15.83 22.23 11.04
C ASN A 477 14.83 21.20 10.48
N ALA A 478 14.97 19.94 10.89
CA ALA A 478 14.07 18.83 10.55
C ALA A 478 12.66 18.99 11.15
N THR A 479 11.94 20.04 10.75
CA THR A 479 10.64 20.45 11.27
C THR A 479 9.82 21.14 10.18
N ASN A 480 8.54 21.37 10.46
CA ASN A 480 7.65 22.17 9.62
C ASN A 480 7.57 23.65 10.03
N ASN A 481 8.46 24.14 10.91
CA ASN A 481 8.34 25.47 11.55
C ASN A 481 9.46 26.45 11.18
N ASN A 482 10.22 26.18 10.12
CA ASN A 482 11.28 27.09 9.70
C ASN A 482 10.70 28.37 9.05
N THR A 483 11.50 29.43 9.02
CA THR A 483 11.09 30.73 8.46
C THR A 483 12.19 31.35 7.59
N LEU A 484 11.79 32.02 6.51
CA LEU A 484 12.67 32.81 5.65
C LEU A 484 12.15 34.24 5.53
N ARG A 485 12.96 35.22 5.90
CA ARG A 485 12.64 36.64 5.83
C ARG A 485 13.41 37.29 4.69
N ILE A 486 12.71 37.91 3.76
CA ILE A 486 13.28 38.60 2.60
C ILE A 486 12.91 40.07 2.67
N THR A 487 13.89 40.98 2.66
CA THR A 487 13.66 42.42 2.51
C THR A 487 14.11 42.86 1.13
N SER A 488 13.19 43.41 0.34
CA SER A 488 13.44 43.83 -1.04
C SER A 488 12.46 44.92 -1.45
N SER A 489 12.86 45.76 -2.40
CA SER A 489 11.98 46.78 -3.01
C SER A 489 10.87 46.16 -3.87
N ALA A 490 11.07 44.94 -4.36
CA ALA A 490 10.06 44.16 -5.06
C ALA A 490 9.61 42.96 -4.22
N ILE A 491 8.34 42.58 -4.36
CA ILE A 491 7.76 41.45 -3.63
C ILE A 491 8.15 40.12 -4.33
N PRO A 492 8.71 39.13 -3.61
CA PRO A 492 8.96 37.80 -4.14
C PRO A 492 7.65 37.11 -4.57
N THR A 493 7.68 36.39 -5.68
CA THR A 493 6.50 35.73 -6.26
C THR A 493 6.46 34.23 -5.99
N LEU A 494 7.65 33.61 -5.92
CA LEU A 494 7.83 32.19 -5.66
C LEU A 494 9.11 32.01 -4.85
N LEU A 495 9.01 31.19 -3.81
CA LEU A 495 10.13 30.59 -3.12
C LEU A 495 10.16 29.09 -3.47
N SER A 496 11.28 28.63 -4.01
CA SER A 496 11.51 27.21 -4.27
C SER A 496 12.71 26.73 -3.47
N ILE A 497 12.51 25.69 -2.67
CA ILE A 497 13.55 25.06 -1.85
C ILE A 497 13.98 23.78 -2.57
N THR A 498 15.27 23.67 -2.84
CA THR A 498 15.82 22.51 -3.54
C THR A 498 15.88 21.28 -2.62
N PRO A 499 15.57 20.08 -3.14
CA PRO A 499 15.80 18.84 -2.41
C PRO A 499 17.25 18.71 -1.95
N GLN A 500 17.45 18.02 -0.81
CA GLN A 500 18.80 17.72 -0.33
C GLN A 500 19.37 16.51 -1.03
N ASN A 501 20.68 16.53 -1.27
CA ASN A 501 21.41 15.34 -1.66
C ASN A 501 21.63 14.46 -0.44
N TYR A 502 21.66 13.15 -0.65
CA TYR A 502 22.08 12.20 0.35
C TYR A 502 23.43 11.60 -0.02
N THR A 503 24.17 11.18 1.00
CA THR A 503 25.32 10.29 0.83
C THR A 503 24.89 8.89 1.17
N PHE A 504 25.16 7.93 0.28
CA PHE A 504 24.85 6.53 0.50
C PHE A 504 26.04 5.80 1.14
N TYR A 505 25.77 5.11 2.24
CA TYR A 505 26.72 4.27 2.96
C TYR A 505 26.31 2.80 2.76
N PRO A 506 27.01 2.05 1.88
CA PRO A 506 26.66 0.66 1.60
C PRO A 506 26.97 -0.23 2.80
N SER A 507 26.27 -1.36 2.90
CA SER A 507 26.53 -2.41 3.91
C SER A 507 28.01 -2.81 3.99
N THR A 508 28.73 -2.83 2.86
CA THR A 508 30.17 -3.14 2.80
C THR A 508 31.08 -2.16 3.54
N SER A 509 30.58 -0.98 3.91
CA SER A 509 31.34 0.00 4.71
C SER A 509 31.22 -0.24 6.20
N PHE A 510 30.23 -1.02 6.65
CA PHE A 510 29.98 -1.25 8.08
C PHE A 510 30.81 -2.43 8.60
N THR A 511 31.34 -2.29 9.81
CA THR A 511 32.05 -3.35 10.53
C THR A 511 31.04 -4.18 11.31
N THR A 512 30.96 -5.49 11.02
CA THR A 512 30.08 -6.44 11.72
C THR A 512 30.66 -6.88 13.05
N SER A 513 29.80 -7.11 14.04
CA SER A 513 30.12 -7.63 15.36
C SER A 513 29.13 -8.71 15.80
N GLY A 514 29.56 -9.57 16.71
CA GLY A 514 28.76 -10.66 17.26
C GLY A 514 28.33 -11.67 16.20
N SER A 515 27.03 -11.92 16.10
CA SER A 515 26.45 -12.87 15.12
C SER A 515 26.23 -12.28 13.72
N SER A 516 26.34 -10.96 13.55
CA SER A 516 26.05 -10.30 12.26
C SER A 516 27.07 -10.69 11.18
N GLN A 517 26.62 -10.81 9.93
CA GLN A 517 27.47 -11.23 8.81
C GLN A 517 27.13 -10.47 7.53
N LEU A 518 28.17 -10.02 6.82
CA LEU A 518 28.06 -9.49 5.47
C LEU A 518 27.98 -10.65 4.46
N ALA A 519 26.97 -10.62 3.60
CA ALA A 519 26.74 -11.62 2.57
C ALA A 519 26.59 -10.95 1.20
N THR A 520 27.16 -11.56 0.16
CA THR A 520 26.92 -11.18 -1.24
C THR A 520 25.61 -11.78 -1.71
N CYS A 521 24.78 -10.98 -2.38
CA CYS A 521 23.49 -11.42 -2.90
C CYS A 521 23.62 -11.93 -4.34
N SER A 522 22.57 -12.59 -4.82
CA SER A 522 22.49 -12.99 -6.23
C SER A 522 22.54 -11.77 -7.17
N SER A 523 23.00 -12.00 -8.40
CA SER A 523 23.12 -10.94 -9.41
C SER A 523 21.80 -10.16 -9.59
N GLY A 524 21.87 -8.83 -9.49
CA GLY A 524 20.73 -7.93 -9.64
C GLY A 524 19.89 -7.72 -8.37
N LEU A 525 20.18 -8.40 -7.28
CA LEU A 525 19.47 -8.25 -5.99
C LEU A 525 20.31 -7.43 -4.97
N CYS A 526 19.76 -7.16 -3.80
CA CYS A 526 20.31 -6.27 -2.76
C CYS A 526 20.74 -4.90 -3.30
N GLN A 527 19.94 -4.31 -4.18
CA GLN A 527 20.27 -3.06 -4.86
C GLN A 527 20.27 -1.87 -3.90
N PRO A 528 21.17 -0.89 -4.06
CA PRO A 528 22.14 -0.76 -5.16
C PRO A 528 23.50 -1.46 -4.90
N VAL A 529 23.64 -2.23 -3.83
CA VAL A 529 24.95 -2.69 -3.33
C VAL A 529 25.35 -4.06 -3.87
N GLY A 530 24.39 -4.96 -4.06
CA GLY A 530 24.67 -6.38 -4.33
C GLY A 530 25.07 -7.18 -3.09
N SER A 531 24.97 -6.59 -1.90
CA SER A 531 25.27 -7.26 -0.63
C SER A 531 24.45 -6.69 0.52
N LYS A 532 24.31 -7.48 1.59
CA LYS A 532 23.54 -7.14 2.79
C LYS A 532 24.24 -7.66 4.04
N ILE A 533 23.96 -7.04 5.18
CA ILE A 533 24.32 -7.56 6.50
C ILE A 533 23.09 -8.21 7.12
N GLY A 534 23.18 -9.52 7.36
CA GLY A 534 22.15 -10.29 8.05
C GLY A 534 22.52 -10.64 9.49
N TYR A 535 21.65 -11.43 10.13
CA TYR A 535 21.81 -11.89 11.52
C TYR A 535 21.96 -10.78 12.56
N LEU A 536 21.44 -9.59 12.26
CA LEU A 536 21.32 -8.49 13.21
C LEU A 536 20.37 -8.90 14.34
N SER A 537 20.83 -8.82 15.59
CA SER A 537 20.13 -9.35 16.76
C SER A 537 20.45 -8.51 18.01
N ALA A 538 20.01 -8.96 19.19
CA ALA A 538 20.38 -8.31 20.45
C ALA A 538 21.90 -8.34 20.74
N THR A 539 22.64 -9.29 20.14
CA THR A 539 24.09 -9.46 20.31
C THR A 539 24.88 -9.31 19.01
N GLY A 540 24.21 -9.14 17.87
CA GLY A 540 24.82 -8.96 16.55
C GLY A 540 24.46 -7.60 15.95
N SER A 541 25.47 -6.81 15.58
CA SER A 541 25.30 -5.44 15.10
C SER A 541 26.34 -5.07 14.05
N ALA A 542 26.08 -4.03 13.28
CA ALA A 542 27.01 -3.45 12.33
C ALA A 542 27.23 -1.97 12.62
N SER A 543 28.48 -1.49 12.61
CA SER A 543 28.78 -0.09 12.92
C SER A 543 29.66 0.61 11.88
N LEU A 544 29.47 1.92 11.76
CA LEU A 544 30.26 2.80 10.90
C LEU A 544 30.41 4.18 11.57
N ALA A 545 31.62 4.73 11.53
CA ALA A 545 31.86 6.13 11.85
C ALA A 545 31.55 7.00 10.61
N ILE A 546 30.50 7.81 10.69
CA ILE A 546 30.06 8.69 9.61
C ILE A 546 30.48 10.13 9.91
N PRO A 547 31.29 10.77 9.05
CA PRO A 547 31.63 12.18 9.20
C PRO A 547 30.44 13.07 8.82
N ALA A 548 30.10 14.00 9.71
CA ALA A 548 29.19 15.10 9.46
C ALA A 548 30.00 16.41 9.47
N GLN A 549 29.66 17.33 8.57
CA GLN A 549 30.12 18.72 8.63
C GLN A 549 28.91 19.61 8.76
N TYR A 550 28.81 20.34 9.87
CA TYR A 550 27.71 21.28 10.10
C TYR A 550 28.19 22.49 10.91
N GLN A 551 27.80 23.70 10.48
CA GLN A 551 27.99 24.91 11.27
C GLN A 551 26.92 25.01 12.36
N THR A 552 27.05 24.27 13.47
CA THR A 552 26.20 24.55 14.65
C THR A 552 26.83 25.71 15.40
N THR A 553 26.02 26.71 15.72
CA THR A 553 26.38 27.74 16.70
C THR A 553 26.42 27.19 18.14
N SER A 554 26.12 25.91 18.39
CA SER A 554 25.94 25.38 19.76
C SER A 554 26.41 23.95 20.06
N GLY A 555 27.06 23.22 19.14
CA GLY A 555 27.56 21.85 19.43
C GLY A 555 26.48 20.84 19.87
N SER A 556 25.21 21.15 19.62
CA SER A 556 24.07 20.34 20.06
C SER A 556 23.74 19.26 19.03
N ALA A 557 23.27 18.10 19.49
CA ALA A 557 22.84 17.02 18.61
C ALA A 557 21.64 17.47 17.74
N VAL A 558 21.61 17.01 16.49
CA VAL A 558 20.56 17.31 15.50
C VAL A 558 19.93 16.04 14.95
N SER A 559 18.78 16.21 14.32
CA SER A 559 18.05 15.15 13.62
C SER A 559 18.38 15.14 12.13
N LYS A 560 18.70 13.97 11.57
CA LYS A 560 18.90 13.76 10.14
C LYS A 560 17.88 12.78 9.58
N TYR A 561 17.30 13.11 8.43
CA TYR A 561 16.49 12.15 7.70
C TYR A 561 17.41 11.14 7.01
N VAL A 562 17.06 9.87 7.15
CA VAL A 562 17.78 8.77 6.54
C VAL A 562 16.82 7.84 5.80
N GLU A 563 17.33 7.23 4.75
CA GLU A 563 16.72 6.10 4.08
C GLU A 563 17.45 4.82 4.45
N ILE A 564 16.74 3.89 5.06
CA ILE A 564 17.22 2.54 5.34
C ILE A 564 16.90 1.68 4.13
N TYR A 565 17.93 1.10 3.54
CA TYR A 565 17.80 0.10 2.49
C TYR A 565 17.87 -1.27 3.17
N PHE A 566 16.81 -2.04 3.07
CA PHE A 566 16.65 -3.27 3.84
C PHE A 566 16.06 -4.40 3.00
N CYS A 567 16.28 -5.64 3.43
CA CYS A 567 15.57 -6.80 2.91
C CYS A 567 14.77 -7.47 4.04
N ASN A 568 13.46 -7.58 3.85
CA ASN A 568 12.55 -8.30 4.73
C ASN A 568 11.54 -9.10 3.91
N ASN A 569 11.58 -10.43 4.05
CA ASN A 569 10.60 -11.33 3.45
C ASN A 569 9.97 -12.26 4.50
N ASP A 570 9.82 -11.77 5.73
CA ASP A 570 9.21 -12.52 6.84
C ASP A 570 7.69 -12.61 6.67
N ILE A 571 7.25 -13.45 5.73
CA ILE A 571 5.83 -13.70 5.52
C ILE A 571 5.35 -14.69 6.58
N ALA A 572 4.43 -14.22 7.42
CA ALA A 572 3.83 -14.95 8.53
C ALA A 572 2.75 -15.94 8.06
N PHE A 573 3.07 -16.86 7.15
CA PHE A 573 2.08 -17.82 6.61
C PHE A 573 1.47 -18.71 7.70
N SER A 574 2.30 -19.39 8.49
CA SER A 574 1.86 -20.31 9.55
C SER A 574 1.32 -19.60 10.80
N THR A 575 1.66 -18.31 10.98
CA THR A 575 1.23 -17.50 12.12
C THR A 575 0.21 -16.43 11.73
N SER A 576 -0.31 -16.45 10.50
CA SER A 576 -1.26 -15.47 9.94
C SER A 576 -2.57 -15.42 10.73
N TRP A 577 -3.02 -16.56 11.24
CA TRP A 577 -4.21 -16.68 12.10
C TRP A 577 -3.92 -16.37 13.59
N THR A 578 -2.65 -16.18 13.96
CA THR A 578 -2.21 -15.90 15.33
C THR A 578 -1.42 -14.59 15.41
N THR A 579 -0.14 -14.60 15.76
CA THR A 579 0.63 -13.40 16.12
C THR A 579 1.45 -12.82 14.97
N GLY A 580 1.27 -13.30 13.75
CA GLY A 580 2.04 -12.84 12.58
C GLY A 580 1.81 -11.38 12.23
N THR A 581 2.88 -10.61 11.99
CA THR A 581 2.81 -9.18 11.67
C THR A 581 3.29 -8.83 10.26
N ASN A 582 3.99 -9.75 9.57
CA ASN A 582 4.69 -9.50 8.30
C ASN A 582 5.72 -8.35 8.38
N THR A 583 6.30 -8.14 9.56
CA THR A 583 7.30 -7.09 9.82
C THR A 583 8.50 -7.61 10.59
N ARG A 584 9.61 -6.88 10.50
CA ARG A 584 10.76 -7.06 11.39
C ARG A 584 11.19 -5.73 12.00
N ASN A 585 11.55 -5.77 13.26
CA ASN A 585 12.13 -4.62 13.95
C ASN A 585 13.60 -4.46 13.58
N MET A 586 14.09 -3.23 13.57
CA MET A 586 15.50 -2.88 13.50
C MET A 586 15.74 -1.69 14.43
N THR A 587 16.92 -1.62 15.02
CA THR A 587 17.35 -0.46 15.81
C THR A 587 18.55 0.19 15.16
N ILE A 588 18.50 1.51 15.01
CA ILE A 588 19.65 2.30 14.58
C ILE A 588 19.99 3.28 15.71
N SER A 589 21.23 3.24 16.15
CA SER A 589 21.78 4.16 17.14
C SER A 589 22.72 5.14 16.47
N VAL A 590 22.60 6.43 16.78
CA VAL A 590 23.60 7.46 16.42
C VAL A 590 24.12 8.06 17.72
N ASN A 591 25.41 7.90 18.00
CA ASN A 591 26.04 8.38 19.25
C ASN A 591 25.26 7.96 20.52
N ASN A 592 24.77 6.71 20.57
CA ASN A 592 23.95 6.13 21.65
C ASN A 592 22.47 6.57 21.72
N VAL A 593 22.00 7.41 20.79
CA VAL A 593 20.57 7.73 20.66
C VAL A 593 19.93 6.67 19.78
N ILE A 594 19.12 5.80 20.38
CA ILE A 594 18.51 4.64 19.71
C ILE A 594 17.16 5.02 19.13
N THR A 595 16.96 4.72 17.84
CA THR A 595 15.67 4.74 17.15
C THR A 595 15.28 3.31 16.76
N ARG A 596 14.06 2.89 17.08
CA ARG A 596 13.49 1.63 16.58
C ARG A 596 12.65 1.91 15.34
N VAL A 597 12.76 1.02 14.36
CA VAL A 597 11.92 0.99 13.18
C VAL A 597 11.32 -0.39 13.00
N GLU A 598 10.06 -0.43 12.60
CA GLU A 598 9.36 -1.64 12.20
C GLU A 598 9.23 -1.62 10.67
N LEU A 599 9.88 -2.58 10.01
CA LEU A 599 10.02 -2.63 8.57
C LEU A 599 9.01 -3.63 7.98
N PRO A 600 8.16 -3.22 7.02
CA PRO A 600 7.23 -4.12 6.32
C PRO A 600 7.98 -5.06 5.38
N LEU A 601 7.27 -5.83 4.55
CA LEU A 601 7.94 -6.62 3.51
C LEU A 601 8.56 -5.71 2.44
N SER A 602 9.72 -6.12 1.93
CA SER A 602 10.39 -5.51 0.77
C SER A 602 10.33 -6.38 -0.49
N GLY A 603 10.03 -7.67 -0.33
CA GLY A 603 10.04 -8.71 -1.36
C GLY A 603 9.18 -8.40 -2.57
N ARG A 604 9.78 -8.42 -3.77
CA ARG A 604 9.08 -8.57 -5.06
C ARG A 604 9.26 -9.96 -5.66
N SER A 605 9.92 -10.83 -4.91
CA SER A 605 10.19 -12.23 -5.21
C SER A 605 9.76 -13.06 -4.01
N SER A 606 9.15 -14.21 -4.24
CA SER A 606 8.80 -15.13 -3.18
C SER A 606 10.01 -15.96 -2.76
N GLU A 607 10.30 -15.99 -1.46
CA GLU A 607 11.31 -16.91 -0.90
C GLU A 607 10.91 -18.37 -1.08
N LEU A 608 9.61 -18.67 -1.18
CA LEU A 608 9.08 -20.02 -1.34
C LEU A 608 9.47 -20.66 -2.70
N PHE A 609 9.70 -19.85 -3.73
CA PHE A 609 9.94 -20.32 -5.11
C PHE A 609 11.35 -20.01 -5.61
N SER A 610 11.98 -18.99 -5.03
CA SER A 610 13.39 -18.73 -5.22
C SER A 610 14.10 -18.72 -3.86
N PRO A 611 14.34 -19.90 -3.25
CA PRO A 611 15.11 -20.01 -2.02
C PRO A 611 16.44 -19.25 -2.14
N GLY A 612 16.68 -18.35 -1.19
CA GLY A 612 17.84 -17.47 -1.17
C GLY A 612 17.68 -16.15 -1.94
N LYS A 613 16.63 -15.95 -2.76
CA LYS A 613 16.42 -14.70 -3.53
C LYS A 613 15.33 -13.79 -2.96
N GLY A 614 14.30 -14.33 -2.31
CA GLY A 614 13.24 -13.52 -1.71
C GLY A 614 13.77 -12.66 -0.56
N TRP A 615 14.77 -13.16 0.18
CA TRP A 615 15.49 -12.38 1.18
C TRP A 615 16.45 -11.32 0.61
N GLU A 616 16.51 -11.13 -0.71
CA GLU A 616 17.48 -10.22 -1.35
C GLU A 616 16.82 -9.01 -2.03
N ASP A 617 15.49 -8.91 -2.02
CA ASP A 617 14.80 -7.75 -2.57
C ASP A 617 14.86 -6.55 -1.62
N THR A 618 15.38 -5.43 -2.14
CA THR A 618 15.59 -4.23 -1.34
C THR A 618 14.36 -3.33 -1.31
N GLY A 619 13.90 -3.03 -0.10
CA GLY A 619 12.94 -1.98 0.21
C GLY A 619 13.66 -0.76 0.77
N ILE A 620 12.98 0.39 0.72
CA ILE A 620 13.49 1.65 1.24
C ILE A 620 12.52 2.16 2.31
N PHE A 621 13.03 2.50 3.49
CA PHE A 621 12.25 3.04 4.59
C PHE A 621 12.86 4.35 5.10
N GLY A 622 12.08 5.42 5.08
CA GLY A 622 12.48 6.73 5.56
C GLY A 622 12.25 6.91 7.05
N VAL A 623 13.26 7.35 7.81
CA VAL A 623 13.16 7.65 9.24
C VAL A 623 13.98 8.89 9.60
N LEU A 624 13.56 9.60 10.65
CA LEU A 624 14.37 10.67 11.23
C LEU A 624 15.20 10.08 12.37
N LEU A 625 16.52 10.22 12.30
CA LEU A 625 17.44 9.77 13.34
C LEU A 625 18.01 10.98 14.10
N ASP A 626 17.88 10.96 15.42
CA ASP A 626 18.49 11.93 16.32
C ASP A 626 19.91 11.53 16.71
N GLY A 627 20.66 12.44 17.35
CA GLY A 627 21.97 12.14 17.93
C GLY A 627 23.18 12.60 17.10
N TRP A 628 22.97 13.20 15.93
CA TRP A 628 24.05 13.64 15.05
C TRP A 628 24.75 14.90 15.57
N THR A 629 26.08 14.92 15.59
CA THR A 629 26.92 16.07 15.96
C THR A 629 27.89 16.42 14.85
N ASP A 630 28.50 17.60 14.90
CA ASP A 630 29.62 17.94 14.01
C ASP A 630 30.80 17.00 14.25
N GLY A 631 31.51 16.61 13.19
CA GLY A 631 32.61 15.64 13.25
C GLY A 631 32.16 14.19 13.05
N SER A 632 32.83 13.25 13.72
CA SER A 632 32.60 11.81 13.53
C SER A 632 31.45 11.31 14.38
N ASN A 633 30.47 10.63 13.77
CA ASN A 633 29.30 10.06 14.44
C ASN A 633 29.35 8.53 14.38
N GLU A 634 29.20 7.86 15.50
CA GLU A 634 29.08 6.40 15.53
C GLU A 634 27.65 6.00 15.20
N VAL A 635 27.46 5.31 14.08
CA VAL A 635 26.17 4.74 13.68
C VAL A 635 26.22 3.23 13.87
N VAL A 636 25.28 2.67 14.64
CA VAL A 636 25.17 1.24 14.92
C VAL A 636 23.79 0.73 14.50
N VAL A 637 23.77 -0.25 13.60
CA VAL A 637 22.57 -0.97 13.17
C VAL A 637 22.51 -2.31 13.90
N GLY A 638 21.36 -2.67 14.47
CA GLY A 638 21.17 -3.89 15.25
C GLY A 638 19.70 -4.21 15.48
N ASN A 639 19.42 -5.01 16.52
CA ASN A 639 18.05 -5.28 17.00
C ASN A 639 18.02 -5.29 18.53
N VAL A 640 18.19 -4.13 19.16
CA VAL A 640 18.15 -4.02 20.63
C VAL A 640 16.78 -4.50 21.13
N TYR A 641 16.81 -5.43 22.10
CA TYR A 641 15.64 -6.15 22.62
C TYR A 641 14.97 -7.12 21.64
N GLY A 642 15.61 -7.47 20.52
CA GLY A 642 15.09 -8.46 19.57
C GLY A 642 14.74 -9.80 20.22
N ASN A 643 15.46 -10.21 21.28
CA ASN A 643 15.19 -11.42 22.06
C ASN A 643 13.87 -11.41 22.84
N GLN A 644 13.19 -10.26 22.94
CA GLN A 644 11.87 -10.09 23.54
C GLN A 644 10.78 -9.89 22.48
N GLY A 645 11.16 -9.74 21.20
CA GLY A 645 10.23 -9.58 20.09
C GLY A 645 9.71 -10.92 19.57
N LEU A 646 8.72 -10.84 18.67
CA LEU A 646 8.21 -12.03 17.95
C LEU A 646 9.29 -12.70 17.08
N VAL A 647 10.25 -11.91 16.61
CA VAL A 647 11.38 -12.35 15.79
C VAL A 647 12.68 -11.85 16.43
N ASN A 648 13.62 -12.78 16.64
CA ASN A 648 14.90 -12.50 17.30
C ASN A 648 15.88 -11.67 16.45
N TYR A 649 15.67 -11.66 15.13
CA TYR A 649 16.53 -11.00 14.17
C TYR A 649 15.83 -9.82 13.51
N ALA A 650 16.59 -8.78 13.18
CA ALA A 650 16.10 -7.68 12.38
C ALA A 650 15.95 -8.05 10.90
N ALA A 651 15.36 -7.13 10.13
CA ALA A 651 15.51 -7.15 8.68
C ALA A 651 17.00 -7.03 8.30
N ASP A 652 17.37 -7.60 7.16
CA ASP A 652 18.74 -7.51 6.67
C ASP A 652 19.02 -6.08 6.17
N PHE A 653 20.23 -5.59 6.40
CA PHE A 653 20.63 -4.22 6.12
C PHE A 653 21.48 -4.13 4.85
N VAL A 654 20.99 -3.41 3.84
CA VAL A 654 21.68 -3.20 2.54
C VAL A 654 22.50 -1.91 2.56
N GLY A 655 22.04 -0.87 3.23
CA GLY A 655 22.75 0.39 3.34
C GLY A 655 21.91 1.52 3.94
N LEU A 656 22.54 2.68 4.10
CA LEU A 656 21.93 3.87 4.70
C LEU A 656 22.18 5.10 3.82
N GLY A 657 21.12 5.75 3.34
CA GLY A 657 21.21 7.06 2.70
C GLY A 657 21.02 8.16 3.73
N VAL A 658 22.02 9.01 3.98
CA VAL A 658 21.94 10.12 4.96
C VAL A 658 21.81 11.44 4.21
N TYR A 659 20.70 12.16 4.45
CA TYR A 659 20.44 13.45 3.83
C TYR A 659 21.15 14.58 4.57
N TRP A 660 21.99 15.33 3.85
CA TRP A 660 22.96 16.24 4.47
C TRP A 660 22.52 17.66 4.65
#